data_AF-A0A947BHW4-F1
#
_entry.id   AF-A0A947BHW4-F1
#
_cell.length_a   1.000
_cell.length_b   1.000
_cell.length_c   1.000
_cell.angle_alpha   90.00
_cell.angle_beta   90.00
_cell.angle_gamma   90.00
#
_symmetry.space_group_name_H-M   'P 1'
#
loop_
_entity.id
_entity.type
_entity.pdbx_description
1 polymer ?
#
loop_
_entity_poly.entity_id
_entity_poly.type
_entity_poly.pdbx_seq_one_letter_code
_entity_poly.pdbx_strand_id
1 'polypeptide(L)'
;MLNGKQLEPNDRTRHPPILAKGVFERERLEISEKRDAEGERVGAVAIERPKLALTILRLDDFSFHRLEPGTMPTGHDEPERWNAADLIVNYDRSLAQVMGEQFPPLHNPADEAQRLPLPALARKPYRAQDDAIQACLKLIARGRNPALVAEVGTGKSTMALSVMAALSPQHHEATRRELAKLGHPIDQLPKVRRTLILCPPHLITSWRNEARAVVPEARVVELRQPSDLDHHAEIYLLSRETAKLGHAWQGLSAAPEIELPTTELTRQAASANLAGSCPRCGAAIANKATTNASRRARCQAPTVTERNDIARLAEELAIILAPAVEHPLIDSLIRARAARLLLTREATGKLPIAKLRDFYRRLHRASAQQAEQYVHGAANVGMPWEPLILLARALDLTESLVIDGQRILEDLRDFEEDSTPSYRHRSLRLFFESSTENLTPAEDDSERLWMLLGALEQLHEQGDWQEGEPCGEPLYQAIPRPRRYPMAKLIQRRRRRFFDLLIADEAHEFNRDRSAQTKALHRLIELPGVVTLTLTGSLMGGYASSLFPNAWATNEDFRADFGRDQKTLFVRRYGYQKLFIADQLKKQKKRRGAVTDREQSVRRLGEAPGVHPDYITRYLLPTTVILHKGDLDVELPPLTEEP
;
A
#
# COMPACT_ATOMS: atom_id res chain seq x y z
N MET A 1 -20.38 -32.84 2.83
CA MET A 1 -21.82 -32.62 2.58
C MET A 1 -22.58 -33.87 2.99
N LEU A 2 -23.77 -33.78 3.62
CA LEU A 2 -24.56 -34.90 4.18
C LEU A 2 -23.93 -35.74 5.31
N ASN A 3 -22.62 -36.00 5.29
CA ASN A 3 -21.82 -36.58 6.39
C ASN A 3 -22.45 -37.78 7.13
N GLY A 4 -23.07 -38.71 6.40
CA GLY A 4 -23.69 -39.92 6.99
C GLY A 4 -25.10 -39.69 7.54
N LYS A 5 -25.78 -38.61 7.15
CA LYS A 5 -27.19 -38.38 7.47
C LYS A 5 -28.05 -39.45 6.82
N GLN A 6 -29.02 -39.95 7.59
CA GLN A 6 -30.02 -40.90 7.12
C GLN A 6 -31.03 -40.19 6.21
N LEU A 7 -31.35 -40.82 5.09
CA LEU A 7 -32.40 -40.40 4.17
C LEU A 7 -33.48 -41.49 4.10
N GLU A 8 -34.72 -41.05 4.23
CA GLU A 8 -35.90 -41.89 4.06
C GLU A 8 -36.35 -41.87 2.59
N PRO A 9 -36.68 -43.04 2.02
CA PRO A 9 -37.14 -43.14 0.65
C PRO A 9 -38.55 -42.57 0.52
N ASN A 10 -38.84 -41.97 -0.64
CA ASN A 10 -40.17 -41.49 -1.00
C ASN A 10 -41.19 -42.64 -1.04
N ASP A 11 -40.75 -43.83 -1.45
CA ASP A 11 -41.53 -45.06 -1.46
C ASP A 11 -40.74 -46.19 -0.78
N ARG A 12 -41.16 -46.53 0.45
CA ARG A 12 -40.57 -47.60 1.27
C ARG A 12 -40.76 -49.01 0.70
N THR A 13 -41.65 -49.19 -0.27
CA THR A 13 -41.84 -50.50 -0.93
C THR A 13 -40.81 -50.75 -2.02
N ARG A 14 -40.24 -49.68 -2.60
CA ARG A 14 -39.25 -49.76 -3.68
C ARG A 14 -37.81 -49.65 -3.18
N HIS A 15 -37.57 -48.80 -2.19
CA HIS A 15 -36.22 -48.56 -1.69
C HIS A 15 -36.17 -48.56 -0.16
N PRO A 16 -35.04 -48.96 0.45
CA PRO A 16 -34.83 -48.92 1.89
C PRO A 16 -34.33 -47.54 2.35
N PRO A 17 -34.34 -47.23 3.66
CA PRO A 17 -33.57 -46.13 4.20
C PRO A 17 -32.07 -46.26 3.90
N ILE A 18 -31.40 -45.12 3.70
CA ILE A 18 -29.97 -45.06 3.36
C ILE A 18 -29.22 -44.06 4.24
N LEU A 19 -27.90 -44.24 4.42
CA LEU A 19 -27.01 -43.16 4.87
C LEU A 19 -26.31 -42.55 3.66
N ALA A 20 -26.34 -41.23 3.53
CA ALA A 20 -25.69 -40.54 2.42
C ALA A 20 -24.47 -39.72 2.88
N LYS A 21 -23.39 -39.79 2.10
CA LYS A 21 -22.17 -39.02 2.32
C LYS A 21 -21.73 -38.40 0.99
N GLY A 22 -21.59 -37.07 0.98
CA GLY A 22 -21.01 -36.31 -0.12
C GLY A 22 -19.64 -35.76 0.24
N VAL A 23 -18.63 -36.07 -0.58
CA VAL A 23 -17.26 -35.57 -0.45
C VAL A 23 -16.86 -34.89 -1.76
N PHE A 24 -16.20 -33.73 -1.67
CA PHE A 24 -15.60 -33.11 -2.85
C PHE A 24 -14.19 -33.66 -3.06
N GLU A 25 -14.01 -34.37 -4.16
CA GLU A 25 -12.72 -34.86 -4.64
C GLU A 25 -12.18 -33.93 -5.73
N ARG A 26 -10.87 -33.88 -5.93
CA ARG A 26 -10.31 -33.11 -7.04
C ARG A 26 -10.23 -33.96 -8.29
N GLU A 27 -10.97 -33.57 -9.33
CA GLU A 27 -10.84 -34.16 -10.65
C GLU A 27 -10.01 -33.25 -11.57
N ARG A 28 -9.30 -33.87 -12.52
CA ARG A 28 -8.56 -33.17 -13.57
C ARG A 28 -9.28 -33.38 -14.88
N LEU A 29 -9.73 -32.30 -15.50
CA LEU A 29 -10.39 -32.32 -16.80
C LEU A 29 -9.46 -31.71 -17.85
N GLU A 30 -9.00 -32.52 -18.79
CA GLU A 30 -8.18 -32.06 -19.92
C GLU A 30 -9.02 -31.14 -20.82
N ILE A 31 -8.55 -29.91 -21.05
CA ILE A 31 -9.26 -28.90 -21.85
C ILE A 31 -8.60 -28.61 -23.19
N SER A 32 -7.29 -28.87 -23.30
CA SER A 32 -6.56 -28.66 -24.56
C SER A 32 -5.28 -29.48 -24.58
N GLU A 33 -5.01 -30.11 -25.72
CA GLU A 33 -3.72 -30.74 -25.98
C GLU A 33 -2.65 -29.71 -26.30
N LYS A 34 -1.40 -29.99 -25.93
CA LYS A 34 -0.23 -29.21 -26.33
C LYS A 34 0.63 -30.06 -27.24
N ARG A 35 1.02 -29.48 -28.38
CA ARG A 35 1.88 -30.11 -29.39
C ARG A 35 3.18 -29.32 -29.54
N ASP A 36 4.25 -29.99 -29.93
CA ASP A 36 5.52 -29.35 -30.31
C ASP A 36 5.47 -28.79 -31.74
N ALA A 37 6.62 -28.28 -32.23
CA ALA A 37 6.72 -27.68 -33.55
C ALA A 37 6.55 -28.72 -34.68
N GLU A 38 6.81 -29.98 -34.37
CA GLU A 38 6.71 -31.16 -35.24
C GLU A 38 5.30 -31.77 -35.23
N GLY A 39 4.39 -31.26 -34.38
CA GLY A 39 2.98 -31.69 -34.31
C GLY A 39 2.72 -32.87 -33.36
N GLU A 40 3.75 -33.35 -32.67
CA GLU A 40 3.67 -34.44 -31.68
C GLU A 40 3.12 -33.92 -30.35
N ARG A 41 2.30 -34.75 -29.68
CA ARG A 41 1.70 -34.38 -28.40
C ARG A 41 2.76 -34.43 -27.29
N VAL A 42 2.98 -33.29 -26.63
CA VAL A 42 3.93 -33.15 -25.51
C VAL A 42 3.25 -33.17 -24.13
N GLY A 43 1.93 -33.08 -24.10
CA GLY A 43 1.13 -33.10 -22.88
C GLY A 43 -0.23 -32.43 -23.07
N ALA A 44 -0.95 -32.26 -21.97
CA ALA A 44 -2.26 -31.63 -21.95
C ALA A 44 -2.34 -30.53 -20.89
N VAL A 45 -3.15 -29.52 -21.18
CA VAL A 45 -3.60 -28.55 -20.18
C VAL A 45 -4.88 -29.09 -19.57
N ALA A 46 -4.91 -29.20 -18.25
CA ALA A 46 -6.06 -29.66 -17.48
C ALA A 46 -6.52 -28.61 -16.48
N ILE A 47 -7.81 -28.62 -16.16
CA ILE A 47 -8.38 -27.89 -15.04
C ILE A 47 -8.60 -28.86 -13.89
N GLU A 48 -7.97 -28.60 -12.75
CA GLU A 48 -8.28 -29.26 -11.49
C GLU A 48 -9.44 -28.53 -10.81
N ARG A 49 -10.57 -29.22 -10.66
CA ARG A 49 -11.81 -28.69 -10.06
C ARG A 49 -12.40 -29.72 -9.07
N PRO A 50 -13.23 -29.30 -8.11
CA PRO A 50 -13.93 -30.22 -7.24
C PRO A 50 -15.05 -30.95 -8.00
N LYS A 51 -15.13 -32.25 -7.78
CA LYS A 51 -16.19 -33.15 -8.19
C LYS A 51 -16.89 -33.66 -6.92
N LEU A 52 -18.20 -33.51 -6.86
CA LEU A 52 -18.98 -34.13 -5.78
C LEU A 52 -19.03 -35.65 -6.02
N ALA A 53 -18.44 -36.41 -5.11
CA ALA A 53 -18.60 -37.85 -5.02
C ALA A 53 -19.66 -38.15 -3.96
N LEU A 54 -20.75 -38.79 -4.38
CA LEU A 54 -21.81 -39.25 -3.48
C LEU A 54 -21.64 -40.75 -3.24
N THR A 55 -21.71 -41.13 -1.97
CA THR A 55 -21.73 -42.53 -1.54
C THR A 55 -22.93 -42.74 -0.66
N ILE A 56 -23.65 -43.82 -0.92
CA ILE A 56 -24.79 -44.23 -0.11
C ILE A 56 -24.50 -45.60 0.52
N LEU A 57 -24.97 -45.78 1.74
CA LEU A 57 -25.01 -47.06 2.44
C LEU A 57 -26.47 -47.44 2.60
N ARG A 58 -26.86 -48.58 2.05
CA ARG A 58 -28.20 -49.13 2.30
C ARG A 58 -28.29 -49.71 3.70
N LEU A 59 -29.41 -49.47 4.41
CA LEU A 59 -29.57 -49.91 5.80
C LEU A 59 -30.22 -51.29 5.95
N ASP A 60 -30.73 -51.87 4.86
CA ASP A 60 -31.29 -53.22 4.85
C ASP A 60 -30.21 -54.30 4.69
N ASP A 61 -29.24 -54.09 3.79
CA ASP A 61 -28.18 -55.07 3.47
C ASP A 61 -26.75 -54.58 3.75
N PHE A 62 -26.58 -53.33 4.22
CA PHE A 62 -25.29 -52.69 4.48
C PHE A 62 -24.37 -52.60 3.25
N SER A 63 -24.92 -52.60 2.04
CA SER A 63 -24.15 -52.41 0.81
C SER A 63 -23.81 -50.94 0.53
N PHE A 64 -22.58 -50.71 0.05
CA PHE A 64 -22.08 -49.38 -0.32
C PHE A 64 -22.15 -49.18 -1.82
N HIS A 65 -22.76 -48.07 -2.24
CA HIS A 65 -22.85 -47.67 -3.64
C HIS A 65 -22.26 -46.28 -3.82
N ARG A 66 -21.30 -46.16 -4.73
CA ARG A 66 -20.76 -44.87 -5.17
C ARG A 66 -21.55 -44.46 -6.40
N LEU A 67 -22.26 -43.35 -6.31
CA LEU A 67 -23.12 -42.88 -7.39
C LEU A 67 -22.29 -42.32 -8.54
N GLU A 68 -22.69 -42.65 -9.76
CA GLU A 68 -22.07 -42.10 -10.97
C GLU A 68 -22.42 -40.61 -11.15
N PRO A 69 -21.58 -39.82 -11.84
CA PRO A 69 -21.92 -38.45 -12.17
C PRO A 69 -23.07 -38.40 -13.19
N GLY A 70 -24.10 -37.61 -12.92
CA GLY A 70 -25.21 -37.41 -13.84
C GLY A 70 -26.22 -36.41 -13.32
N THR A 71 -26.85 -35.68 -14.23
CA THR A 71 -27.87 -34.66 -13.93
C THR A 71 -29.27 -35.08 -14.36
N MET A 72 -29.40 -36.20 -15.07
CA MET A 72 -30.67 -36.76 -15.51
C MET A 72 -30.86 -38.12 -14.85
N PRO A 73 -32.05 -38.44 -14.31
CA PRO A 73 -32.31 -39.76 -13.75
C PRO A 73 -32.02 -40.85 -14.78
N THR A 74 -31.34 -41.91 -14.37
CA THR A 74 -31.08 -43.07 -15.23
C THR A 74 -32.31 -43.93 -15.43
N GLY A 75 -33.28 -43.85 -14.50
CA GLY A 75 -34.51 -44.63 -14.53
C GLY A 75 -34.32 -46.09 -14.08
N HIS A 76 -33.13 -46.44 -13.57
CA HIS A 76 -32.88 -47.73 -12.94
C HIS A 76 -33.31 -47.73 -11.48
N ASP A 77 -33.84 -48.86 -11.00
CA ASP A 77 -34.17 -49.05 -9.59
C ASP A 77 -32.97 -49.51 -8.77
N GLU A 78 -31.97 -50.10 -9.43
CA GLU A 78 -30.76 -50.63 -8.80
C GLU A 78 -29.75 -49.53 -8.45
N PRO A 79 -29.39 -49.35 -7.16
CA PRO A 79 -28.46 -48.32 -6.69
C PRO A 79 -27.06 -48.36 -7.33
N GLU A 80 -26.63 -49.50 -7.86
CA GLU A 80 -25.36 -49.67 -8.57
C GLU A 80 -25.27 -48.84 -9.86
N ARG A 81 -26.43 -48.47 -10.43
CA ARG A 81 -26.53 -47.69 -11.67
C ARG A 81 -26.97 -46.25 -11.44
N TRP A 82 -27.23 -45.89 -10.19
CA TRP A 82 -27.73 -44.58 -9.85
C TRP A 82 -26.68 -43.50 -10.05
N ASN A 83 -27.18 -42.34 -10.44
CA ASN A 83 -26.46 -41.08 -10.34
C ASN A 83 -27.09 -40.16 -9.28
N ALA A 84 -26.56 -38.95 -9.16
CA ALA A 84 -27.07 -37.96 -8.21
C ALA A 84 -28.56 -37.59 -8.43
N ALA A 85 -29.04 -37.62 -9.67
CA ALA A 85 -30.44 -37.30 -9.99
C ALA A 85 -31.39 -38.42 -9.53
N ASP A 86 -31.00 -39.70 -9.64
CA ASP A 86 -31.80 -40.82 -9.12
C ASP A 86 -31.97 -40.73 -7.59
N LEU A 87 -30.89 -40.37 -6.87
CA LEU A 87 -30.97 -40.11 -5.44
C LEU A 87 -31.97 -39.00 -5.10
N ILE A 88 -31.98 -37.91 -5.87
CA ILE A 88 -32.93 -36.82 -5.68
C ILE A 88 -34.35 -37.31 -5.95
N VAL A 89 -34.62 -37.96 -7.07
CA VAL A 89 -35.97 -38.46 -7.41
C VAL A 89 -36.53 -39.39 -6.33
N ASN A 90 -35.70 -40.25 -5.77
CA ASN A 90 -36.13 -41.27 -4.82
C ASN A 90 -36.13 -40.81 -3.35
N TYR A 91 -35.42 -39.73 -3.00
CA TYR A 91 -35.23 -39.28 -1.60
C TYR A 91 -35.38 -37.76 -1.40
N ASP A 92 -35.88 -36.99 -2.38
CA ASP A 92 -35.95 -35.51 -2.33
C ASP A 92 -36.57 -34.96 -1.05
N ARG A 93 -37.66 -35.54 -0.54
CA ARG A 93 -38.34 -35.08 0.67
C ARG A 93 -37.43 -35.13 1.90
N SER A 94 -36.80 -36.28 2.12
CA SER A 94 -35.88 -36.46 3.25
C SER A 94 -34.58 -35.68 3.04
N LEU A 95 -34.10 -35.60 1.80
CA LEU A 95 -32.93 -34.81 1.44
C LEU A 95 -33.15 -33.32 1.71
N ALA A 96 -34.31 -32.77 1.33
CA ALA A 96 -34.69 -31.39 1.59
C ALA A 96 -34.80 -31.11 3.09
N GLN A 97 -35.36 -32.04 3.88
CA GLN A 97 -35.40 -31.94 5.34
C GLN A 97 -33.98 -31.88 5.92
N VAL A 98 -33.11 -32.83 5.56
CA VAL A 98 -31.72 -32.87 6.04
C VAL A 98 -30.95 -31.61 5.66
N MET A 99 -31.16 -31.10 4.44
CA MET A 99 -30.56 -29.82 4.01
C MET A 99 -31.07 -28.65 4.85
N GLY A 100 -32.38 -28.59 5.13
CA GLY A 100 -32.98 -27.56 5.97
C GLY A 100 -32.49 -27.59 7.43
N GLU A 101 -32.28 -28.78 7.98
CA GLU A 101 -31.68 -28.96 9.31
C GLU A 101 -30.19 -28.58 9.33
N GLN A 102 -29.45 -28.90 8.26
CA GLN A 102 -28.03 -28.60 8.16
C GLN A 102 -27.76 -27.11 7.91
N PHE A 103 -28.64 -26.45 7.17
CA PHE A 103 -28.53 -25.04 6.79
C PHE A 103 -29.84 -24.30 7.12
N PRO A 104 -30.16 -24.11 8.41
CA PRO A 104 -31.39 -23.45 8.80
C PRO A 104 -31.42 -22.02 8.25
N PRO A 105 -32.48 -21.63 7.51
CA PRO A 105 -32.57 -20.29 6.94
C PRO A 105 -32.65 -19.26 8.07
N LEU A 106 -31.89 -18.16 7.93
CA LEU A 106 -31.96 -17.05 8.86
C LEU A 106 -33.32 -16.33 8.80
N HIS A 107 -33.89 -16.27 7.60
CA HIS A 107 -35.17 -15.65 7.31
C HIS A 107 -35.91 -16.58 6.36
N ASN A 108 -37.09 -17.03 6.76
CA ASN A 108 -37.98 -17.82 5.91
C ASN A 108 -39.17 -16.96 5.46
N PRO A 109 -39.25 -16.57 4.18
CA PRO A 109 -40.36 -15.76 3.64
C PRO A 109 -41.75 -16.40 3.78
N ALA A 110 -41.81 -17.72 3.94
CA ALA A 110 -43.05 -18.48 4.10
C ALA A 110 -43.55 -18.52 5.56
N ASP A 111 -42.69 -18.17 6.53
CA ASP A 111 -43.03 -18.20 7.95
C ASP A 111 -43.38 -16.80 8.44
N GLU A 112 -44.69 -16.49 8.45
CA GLU A 112 -45.21 -15.19 8.91
C GLU A 112 -44.85 -14.88 10.37
N ALA A 113 -44.63 -15.89 11.22
CA ALA A 113 -44.23 -15.67 12.61
C ALA A 113 -42.79 -15.16 12.73
N GLN A 114 -41.96 -15.35 11.70
CA GLN A 114 -40.58 -14.85 11.64
C GLN A 114 -40.46 -13.48 11.00
N ARG A 115 -41.56 -12.85 10.58
CA ARG A 115 -41.52 -11.56 9.92
C ARG A 115 -41.33 -10.42 10.90
N LEU A 116 -40.49 -9.49 10.47
CA LEU A 116 -40.12 -8.27 11.16
C LEU A 116 -40.86 -7.11 10.50
N PRO A 117 -41.83 -6.47 11.16
CA PRO A 117 -42.50 -5.29 10.63
C PRO A 117 -41.48 -4.19 10.32
N LEU A 118 -41.43 -3.76 9.05
CA LEU A 118 -40.56 -2.68 8.61
C LEU A 118 -41.22 -1.31 8.78
N PRO A 119 -40.44 -0.23 8.93
CA PRO A 119 -40.98 1.13 8.94
C PRO A 119 -41.76 1.45 7.67
N ALA A 120 -42.82 2.24 7.80
CA ALA A 120 -43.52 2.81 6.65
C ALA A 120 -42.66 3.95 6.05
N LEU A 121 -42.07 3.68 4.90
CA LEU A 121 -41.24 4.63 4.16
C LEU A 121 -42.00 5.21 2.95
N ALA A 122 -41.49 6.29 2.38
CA ALA A 122 -42.15 6.97 1.24
C ALA A 122 -42.29 6.06 0.01
N ARG A 123 -41.32 5.17 -0.21
CA ARG A 123 -41.41 4.09 -1.18
C ARG A 123 -41.60 2.76 -0.48
N LYS A 124 -42.71 2.09 -0.78
CA LYS A 124 -42.98 0.73 -0.30
C LYS A 124 -42.14 -0.29 -1.09
N PRO A 125 -41.34 -1.13 -0.42
CA PRO A 125 -40.64 -2.23 -1.09
C PRO A 125 -41.62 -3.31 -1.56
N TYR A 126 -41.27 -4.00 -2.65
CA TYR A 126 -41.94 -5.25 -3.04
C TYR A 126 -41.73 -6.33 -1.98
N ARG A 127 -42.57 -7.36 -1.95
CA ARG A 127 -42.48 -8.43 -0.94
C ARG A 127 -41.09 -9.08 -0.87
N ALA A 128 -40.50 -9.42 -2.01
CA ALA A 128 -39.18 -10.04 -2.03
C ALA A 128 -38.07 -9.07 -1.58
N GLN A 129 -38.22 -7.77 -1.82
CA GLN A 129 -37.32 -6.74 -1.26
C GLN A 129 -37.50 -6.60 0.25
N ASP A 130 -38.74 -6.66 0.73
CA ASP A 130 -39.08 -6.63 2.16
C ASP A 130 -38.40 -7.79 2.91
N ASP A 131 -38.55 -9.02 2.40
CA ASP A 131 -37.90 -10.22 2.95
C ASP A 131 -36.36 -10.08 2.96
N ALA A 132 -35.77 -9.50 1.90
CA ALA A 132 -34.33 -9.23 1.81
C ALA A 132 -33.86 -8.16 2.82
N ILE A 133 -34.65 -7.10 3.05
CA ILE A 133 -34.37 -6.07 4.06
C ILE A 133 -34.41 -6.70 5.47
N GLN A 134 -35.42 -7.52 5.75
CA GLN A 134 -35.53 -8.22 7.02
C GLN A 134 -34.34 -9.17 7.25
N ALA A 135 -33.92 -9.92 6.24
CA ALA A 135 -32.74 -10.78 6.32
C ALA A 135 -31.46 -9.98 6.63
N CYS A 136 -31.28 -8.82 6.00
CA CYS A 136 -30.18 -7.91 6.30
C CYS A 136 -30.22 -7.45 7.77
N LEU A 137 -31.37 -7.03 8.29
CA LEU A 137 -31.52 -6.58 9.68
C LEU A 137 -31.21 -7.71 10.68
N LYS A 138 -31.66 -8.94 10.39
CA LYS A 138 -31.35 -10.13 11.20
C LYS A 138 -29.86 -10.48 11.20
N LEU A 139 -29.15 -10.27 10.09
CA LEU A 139 -27.69 -10.44 10.00
C LEU A 139 -26.95 -9.39 10.83
N ILE A 140 -27.36 -8.12 10.71
CA ILE A 140 -26.77 -7.00 11.46
C ILE A 140 -26.96 -7.21 12.96
N ALA A 141 -28.15 -7.64 13.39
CA ALA A 141 -28.43 -7.97 14.80
C ALA A 141 -27.44 -9.01 15.36
N ARG A 142 -27.05 -10.01 14.55
CA ARG A 142 -26.05 -11.04 14.87
C ARG A 142 -24.59 -10.57 14.74
N GLY A 143 -24.35 -9.28 14.55
CA GLY A 143 -23.00 -8.71 14.40
C GLY A 143 -22.33 -9.04 13.06
N ARG A 144 -23.10 -9.46 12.05
CA ARG A 144 -22.57 -9.81 10.72
C ARG A 144 -22.74 -8.65 9.74
N ASN A 145 -21.79 -8.53 8.80
CA ASN A 145 -21.88 -7.61 7.68
C ASN A 145 -22.67 -8.27 6.54
N PRO A 146 -23.88 -7.79 6.17
CA PRO A 146 -24.65 -8.42 5.11
C PRO A 146 -24.06 -8.13 3.73
N ALA A 147 -24.13 -9.12 2.85
CA ALA A 147 -23.83 -8.98 1.44
C ALA A 147 -25.11 -9.12 0.61
N LEU A 148 -25.64 -8.02 0.10
CA LEU A 148 -26.80 -8.00 -0.78
C LEU A 148 -26.36 -8.22 -2.23
N VAL A 149 -26.60 -9.43 -2.71
CA VAL A 149 -26.26 -9.88 -4.06
C VAL A 149 -27.54 -9.93 -4.87
N ALA A 150 -27.78 -8.92 -5.68
CA ALA A 150 -29.01 -8.85 -6.42
C ALA A 150 -28.81 -8.35 -7.84
N GLU A 151 -29.57 -8.91 -8.77
CA GLU A 151 -29.49 -8.56 -10.20
C GLU A 151 -29.73 -7.06 -10.43
N VAL A 152 -29.23 -6.55 -11.56
CA VAL A 152 -29.44 -5.13 -11.91
C VAL A 152 -30.94 -4.87 -12.11
N GLY A 153 -31.44 -3.76 -11.56
CA GLY A 153 -32.86 -3.40 -11.63
C GLY A 153 -33.72 -3.93 -10.47
N THR A 154 -33.19 -4.76 -9.58
CA THR A 154 -33.97 -5.33 -8.44
C THR A 154 -34.17 -4.39 -7.25
N GLY A 155 -33.63 -3.16 -7.29
CA GLY A 155 -33.81 -2.18 -6.21
C GLY A 155 -32.83 -2.29 -5.03
N LYS A 156 -31.57 -2.69 -5.27
CA LYS A 156 -30.49 -2.72 -4.25
C LYS A 156 -30.39 -1.44 -3.41
N SER A 157 -30.43 -0.28 -4.05
CA SER A 157 -30.33 1.01 -3.37
C SER A 157 -31.55 1.26 -2.47
N THR A 158 -32.75 0.91 -2.93
CA THR A 158 -33.98 0.97 -2.12
C THR A 158 -33.84 0.09 -0.88
N MET A 159 -33.46 -1.18 -1.04
CA MET A 159 -33.29 -2.11 0.08
C MET A 159 -32.25 -1.60 1.09
N ALA A 160 -31.12 -1.09 0.62
CA ALA A 160 -30.07 -0.56 1.49
C ALA A 160 -30.52 0.68 2.29
N LEU A 161 -31.28 1.59 1.66
CA LEU A 161 -31.86 2.75 2.32
C LEU A 161 -32.96 2.35 3.32
N SER A 162 -33.73 1.30 3.04
CA SER A 162 -34.73 0.77 3.98
C SER A 162 -34.07 0.13 5.22
N VAL A 163 -32.96 -0.60 5.04
CA VAL A 163 -32.16 -1.10 6.17
C VAL A 163 -31.64 0.07 7.02
N MET A 164 -31.10 1.11 6.37
CA MET A 164 -30.65 2.32 7.07
C MET A 164 -31.79 2.96 7.86
N ALA A 165 -32.96 3.13 7.24
CA ALA A 165 -34.11 3.77 7.86
C ALA A 165 -34.62 3.00 9.08
N ALA A 166 -34.68 1.66 9.01
CA ALA A 166 -35.04 0.80 10.14
C ALA A 166 -34.08 0.95 11.33
N LEU A 167 -32.81 1.21 11.08
CA LEU A 167 -31.79 1.41 12.12
C LEU A 167 -31.64 2.89 12.54
N SER A 168 -32.39 3.81 11.93
CA SER A 168 -32.33 5.25 12.21
C SER A 168 -32.82 5.59 13.63
N PRO A 169 -32.49 6.76 14.20
CA PRO A 169 -32.94 7.13 15.54
C PRO A 169 -34.46 7.10 15.75
N GLN A 170 -35.22 7.33 14.68
CA GLN A 170 -36.67 7.35 14.66
C GLN A 170 -37.27 5.94 14.79
N HIS A 171 -36.67 4.94 14.13
CA HIS A 171 -37.23 3.58 14.04
C HIS A 171 -36.46 2.53 14.85
N HIS A 172 -35.24 2.83 15.27
CA HIS A 172 -34.32 1.89 15.93
C HIS A 172 -34.95 1.17 17.11
N GLU A 173 -35.70 1.87 17.97
CA GLU A 173 -36.30 1.26 19.15
C GLU A 173 -37.42 0.27 18.79
N ALA A 174 -38.23 0.58 17.78
CA ALA A 174 -39.24 -0.35 17.28
C ALA A 174 -38.58 -1.58 16.64
N THR A 175 -37.62 -1.37 15.74
CA THR A 175 -36.86 -2.46 15.10
C THR A 175 -36.13 -3.33 16.12
N ARG A 176 -35.52 -2.73 17.16
CA ARG A 176 -34.88 -3.46 18.27
C ARG A 176 -35.88 -4.35 19.00
N ARG A 177 -37.07 -3.85 19.33
CA ARG A 177 -38.11 -4.65 20.02
C ARG A 177 -38.58 -5.82 19.18
N GLU A 178 -38.86 -5.59 17.89
CA GLU A 178 -39.33 -6.66 17.01
C GLU A 178 -38.24 -7.73 16.78
N LEU A 179 -36.98 -7.34 16.62
CA LEU A 179 -35.86 -8.29 16.56
C LEU A 179 -35.71 -9.10 17.87
N ALA A 180 -35.89 -8.45 19.03
CA ALA A 180 -35.83 -9.12 20.33
C ALA A 180 -36.95 -10.16 20.49
N LYS A 181 -38.18 -9.86 20.05
CA LYS A 181 -39.31 -10.82 20.05
C LYS A 181 -39.02 -12.06 19.21
N LEU A 182 -38.30 -11.87 18.10
CA LEU A 182 -37.84 -12.95 17.22
C LEU A 182 -36.61 -13.69 17.77
N GLY A 183 -36.14 -13.38 18.98
CA GLY A 183 -35.00 -14.04 19.62
C GLY A 183 -33.64 -13.65 19.04
N HIS A 184 -33.54 -12.56 18.28
CA HIS A 184 -32.25 -12.07 17.79
C HIS A 184 -31.50 -11.27 18.86
N PRO A 185 -30.17 -11.37 18.93
CA PRO A 185 -29.36 -10.56 19.83
C PRO A 185 -29.50 -9.08 19.47
N ILE A 186 -29.64 -8.23 20.49
CA ILE A 186 -29.88 -6.79 20.31
C ILE A 186 -28.74 -5.92 20.85
N ASP A 187 -27.80 -6.49 21.59
CA ASP A 187 -26.74 -5.72 22.25
C ASP A 187 -25.79 -5.03 21.28
N GLN A 188 -25.64 -5.61 20.08
CA GLN A 188 -24.75 -5.12 19.04
C GLN A 188 -25.49 -4.37 17.92
N LEU A 189 -26.81 -4.18 18.04
CA LEU A 189 -27.60 -3.50 17.01
C LEU A 189 -27.21 -2.01 16.96
N PRO A 190 -26.73 -1.49 15.82
CA PRO A 190 -26.27 -0.10 15.73
C PRO A 190 -27.45 0.86 15.62
N LYS A 191 -27.35 2.00 16.31
CA LYS A 191 -28.24 3.16 16.09
C LYS A 191 -27.63 4.06 15.02
N VAL A 192 -28.12 3.95 13.80
CA VAL A 192 -27.53 4.57 12.60
C VAL A 192 -27.95 6.03 12.48
N ARG A 193 -27.08 6.95 12.90
CA ARG A 193 -27.29 8.40 12.75
C ARG A 193 -26.68 8.93 11.47
N ARG A 194 -25.55 8.35 11.05
CA ARG A 194 -24.79 8.79 9.88
C ARG A 194 -24.35 7.62 9.04
N THR A 195 -24.76 7.63 7.77
CA THR A 195 -24.46 6.60 6.79
C THR A 195 -23.48 7.13 5.76
N LEU A 196 -22.41 6.39 5.51
CA LEU A 196 -21.50 6.63 4.41
C LEU A 196 -21.85 5.68 3.25
N ILE A 197 -22.16 6.23 2.08
CA ILE A 197 -22.39 5.46 0.87
C ILE A 197 -21.18 5.62 -0.05
N LEU A 198 -20.45 4.54 -0.28
CA LEU A 198 -19.35 4.48 -1.24
C LEU A 198 -19.87 3.93 -2.57
N CYS A 199 -19.81 4.70 -3.64
CA CYS A 199 -20.33 4.29 -4.94
C CYS A 199 -19.47 4.77 -6.14
N PRO A 200 -19.68 4.22 -7.35
CA PRO A 200 -19.12 4.76 -8.58
C PRO A 200 -19.50 6.24 -8.81
N PRO A 201 -18.63 7.09 -9.42
CA PRO A 201 -18.89 8.52 -9.55
C PRO A 201 -20.16 8.86 -10.34
N HIS A 202 -20.48 8.07 -11.36
CA HIS A 202 -21.68 8.26 -12.18
C HIS A 202 -22.98 7.88 -11.45
N LEU A 203 -22.91 7.18 -10.32
CA LEU A 203 -24.07 6.79 -9.51
C LEU A 203 -24.38 7.78 -8.38
N ILE A 204 -23.57 8.81 -8.15
CA ILE A 204 -23.79 9.80 -7.08
C ILE A 204 -25.16 10.48 -7.23
N THR A 205 -25.52 10.91 -8.45
CA THR A 205 -26.81 11.53 -8.72
C THR A 205 -27.96 10.54 -8.53
N SER A 206 -27.77 9.29 -8.98
CA SER A 206 -28.76 8.22 -8.81
C SER A 206 -29.03 7.95 -7.33
N TRP A 207 -27.98 7.76 -6.52
CA TRP A 207 -28.09 7.59 -5.07
C TRP A 207 -28.79 8.75 -4.37
N ARG A 208 -28.54 9.99 -4.80
CA ARG A 208 -29.24 11.17 -4.28
C ARG A 208 -30.75 11.13 -4.59
N ASN A 209 -31.11 10.71 -5.80
CA ASN A 209 -32.52 10.58 -6.20
C ASN A 209 -33.21 9.43 -5.46
N GLU A 210 -32.54 8.30 -5.30
CA GLU A 210 -33.06 7.16 -4.53
C GLU A 210 -33.26 7.51 -3.05
N ALA A 211 -32.31 8.21 -2.43
CA ALA A 211 -32.47 8.72 -1.06
C ALA A 211 -33.70 9.61 -0.93
N ARG A 212 -33.92 10.53 -1.87
CA ARG A 212 -35.11 11.39 -1.90
C ARG A 212 -36.42 10.60 -2.07
N ALA A 213 -36.39 9.50 -2.82
CA ALA A 213 -37.58 8.69 -3.08
C ALA A 213 -37.94 7.77 -1.90
N VAL A 214 -36.96 7.28 -1.15
CA VAL A 214 -37.17 6.31 -0.06
C VAL A 214 -37.27 7.00 1.31
N VAL A 215 -36.40 7.96 1.58
CA VAL A 215 -36.25 8.69 2.87
C VAL A 215 -36.14 10.20 2.61
N PRO A 216 -37.22 10.86 2.14
CA PRO A 216 -37.19 12.27 1.74
C PRO A 216 -36.74 13.24 2.84
N GLU A 217 -36.91 12.87 4.11
CA GLU A 217 -36.49 13.61 5.29
C GLU A 217 -34.98 13.58 5.55
N ALA A 218 -34.26 12.59 5.00
CA ALA A 218 -32.83 12.45 5.20
C ALA A 218 -32.05 13.50 4.38
N ARG A 219 -31.18 14.27 5.04
CA ARG A 219 -30.25 15.15 4.34
C ARG A 219 -29.12 14.35 3.72
N VAL A 220 -28.79 14.70 2.49
CA VAL A 220 -27.75 14.05 1.68
C VAL A 220 -26.64 15.04 1.37
N VAL A 221 -25.41 14.72 1.77
CA VAL A 221 -24.21 15.51 1.47
C VAL A 221 -23.27 14.70 0.59
N GLU A 222 -22.73 15.30 -0.47
CA GLU A 222 -21.68 14.69 -1.29
C GLU A 222 -20.30 15.11 -0.78
N LEU A 223 -19.44 14.14 -0.48
CA LEU A 223 -18.09 14.35 0.03
C LEU A 223 -17.10 14.58 -1.11
N ARG A 224 -16.79 15.85 -1.38
CA ARG A 224 -15.80 16.30 -2.37
C ARG A 224 -14.52 16.79 -1.71
N GLN A 225 -14.64 17.38 -0.53
CA GLN A 225 -13.55 17.97 0.25
C GLN A 225 -13.74 17.70 1.75
N PRO A 226 -12.67 17.84 2.56
CA PRO A 226 -12.74 17.53 3.99
C PRO A 226 -13.79 18.31 4.78
N SER A 227 -14.04 19.58 4.43
CA SER A 227 -15.05 20.44 5.09
C SER A 227 -16.49 19.97 4.89
N ASP A 228 -16.75 19.13 3.89
CA ASP A 228 -18.10 18.59 3.67
C ASP A 228 -18.52 17.68 4.83
N LEU A 229 -17.55 17.10 5.56
CA LEU A 229 -17.81 16.31 6.78
C LEU A 229 -18.29 17.15 7.98
N ASP A 230 -18.15 18.47 7.92
CA ASP A 230 -18.59 19.37 8.98
C ASP A 230 -20.08 19.74 8.83
N HIS A 231 -20.68 19.46 7.66
CA HIS A 231 -22.12 19.65 7.44
C HIS A 231 -22.88 18.46 7.99
N HIS A 232 -23.86 18.73 8.86
CA HIS A 232 -24.70 17.68 9.41
C HIS A 232 -25.64 17.09 8.35
N ALA A 233 -25.47 15.80 8.07
CA ALA A 233 -26.35 14.99 7.25
C ALA A 233 -26.54 13.58 7.82
N GLU A 234 -27.63 12.93 7.45
CA GLU A 234 -27.92 11.53 7.74
C GLU A 234 -27.24 10.61 6.70
N ILE A 235 -27.10 11.07 5.45
CA ILE A 235 -26.45 10.35 4.34
C ILE A 235 -25.29 11.16 3.77
N TYR A 236 -24.12 10.51 3.65
CA TYR A 236 -22.93 11.06 3.00
C TYR A 236 -22.57 10.20 1.79
N LEU A 237 -22.56 10.80 0.60
CA LEU A 237 -22.18 10.15 -0.64
C LEU A 237 -20.70 10.36 -0.91
N LEU A 238 -19.95 9.29 -1.11
CA LEU A 238 -18.53 9.32 -1.41
C LEU A 238 -18.25 8.53 -2.69
N SER A 239 -17.67 9.18 -3.69
CA SER A 239 -17.25 8.45 -4.88
C SER A 239 -16.01 7.58 -4.58
N ARG A 240 -15.91 6.41 -5.21
CA ARG A 240 -14.73 5.53 -5.13
C ARG A 240 -13.42 6.21 -5.58
N GLU A 241 -13.52 7.22 -6.45
CA GLU A 241 -12.38 8.01 -6.90
C GLU A 241 -11.93 9.00 -5.80
N THR A 242 -12.84 9.79 -5.24
CA THR A 242 -12.54 10.71 -4.13
C THR A 242 -12.07 9.95 -2.87
N ALA A 243 -12.56 8.73 -2.65
CA ALA A 243 -12.14 7.90 -1.54
C ALA A 243 -10.64 7.55 -1.58
N LYS A 244 -10.06 7.32 -2.76
CA LYS A 244 -8.67 6.88 -2.94
C LYS A 244 -7.69 7.98 -3.34
N LEU A 245 -8.14 9.01 -4.06
CA LEU A 245 -7.24 9.96 -4.71
C LEU A 245 -6.64 10.93 -3.70
N GLY A 246 -5.32 10.92 -3.56
CA GLY A 246 -4.57 11.92 -2.80
C GLY A 246 -3.99 13.02 -3.66
N HIS A 247 -3.26 13.93 -3.02
CA HIS A 247 -2.51 14.98 -3.70
C HIS A 247 -1.63 14.38 -4.80
N ALA A 248 -1.60 15.06 -5.93
CA ALA A 248 -0.55 14.83 -6.91
C ALA A 248 0.78 15.33 -6.32
N TRP A 249 1.87 14.68 -6.69
CA TRP A 249 3.21 15.02 -6.22
C TRP A 249 4.04 15.44 -7.43
N GLN A 250 4.81 16.51 -7.27
CA GLN A 250 5.81 16.95 -8.24
C GLN A 250 7.19 16.72 -7.64
N GLY A 251 8.07 16.10 -8.41
CA GLY A 251 9.47 15.93 -8.01
C GLY A 251 10.31 17.09 -8.50
N LEU A 252 11.42 17.33 -7.80
CA LEU A 252 12.49 18.19 -8.29
C LEU A 252 13.33 17.39 -9.29
N SER A 253 13.78 18.01 -10.39
CA SER A 253 14.59 17.38 -11.45
C SER A 253 16.02 17.93 -11.50
N ALA A 254 16.88 17.17 -12.20
CA ALA A 254 18.28 17.48 -12.56
C ALA A 254 18.44 18.69 -13.51
N ALA A 255 17.40 19.02 -14.28
CA ALA A 255 17.35 20.12 -15.24
C ALA A 255 15.88 20.55 -15.45
N PRO A 256 15.60 21.77 -15.92
CA PRO A 256 14.23 22.17 -16.22
C PRO A 256 13.83 21.49 -17.53
N GLU A 257 12.95 20.47 -17.47
CA GLU A 257 12.19 20.05 -18.65
C GLU A 257 11.17 21.16 -18.94
N ILE A 258 11.56 22.15 -19.75
CA ILE A 258 10.65 23.19 -20.22
C ILE A 258 9.84 22.61 -21.38
N GLU A 259 8.69 22.04 -21.07
CA GLU A 259 7.58 21.89 -22.01
C GLU A 259 6.34 22.49 -21.35
N LEU A 260 6.13 23.82 -21.46
CA LEU A 260 4.85 24.55 -21.29
C LEU A 260 5.06 26.05 -21.57
N PRO A 261 4.03 26.79 -22.04
CA PRO A 261 4.19 28.11 -22.62
C PRO A 261 4.64 29.14 -21.59
N THR A 262 5.59 29.95 -22.03
CA THR A 262 6.33 30.98 -21.32
C THR A 262 5.41 32.09 -20.81
N THR A 263 5.11 32.08 -19.51
CA THR A 263 4.69 33.31 -18.81
C THR A 263 5.92 33.99 -18.22
N GLU A 264 5.89 35.33 -18.11
CA GLU A 264 6.98 36.18 -17.62
C GLU A 264 7.56 35.70 -16.27
N LEU A 265 6.70 35.17 -15.39
CA LEU A 265 7.04 34.59 -14.09
C LEU A 265 7.92 33.33 -14.18
N THR A 266 7.73 32.51 -15.23
CA THR A 266 8.55 31.31 -15.44
C THR A 266 9.97 31.65 -15.90
N ARG A 267 10.14 32.78 -16.62
CA ARG A 267 11.48 33.28 -17.01
C ARG A 267 12.27 33.80 -15.81
N GLN A 268 11.62 34.52 -14.89
CA GLN A 268 12.28 35.00 -13.67
C GLN A 268 12.67 33.87 -12.70
N ALA A 269 11.92 32.76 -12.69
CA ALA A 269 12.29 31.56 -11.92
C ALA A 269 13.41 30.74 -12.60
N ALA A 270 13.45 30.72 -13.94
CA ALA A 270 14.49 30.04 -14.71
C ALA A 270 15.84 30.80 -14.72
N SER A 271 15.82 32.13 -14.59
CA SER A 271 17.01 32.99 -14.65
C SER A 271 17.84 33.04 -13.34
N ALA A 272 17.50 32.22 -12.34
CA ALA A 272 18.22 32.11 -11.06
C ALA A 272 18.73 30.67 -10.83
N ASN A 273 19.49 30.12 -11.79
CA ASN A 273 20.48 29.03 -11.65
C ASN A 273 20.21 27.85 -10.68
N LEU A 274 19.00 27.28 -10.59
CA LEU A 274 18.67 26.29 -9.55
C LEU A 274 17.74 25.13 -9.94
N ALA A 275 17.65 24.77 -11.22
CA ALA A 275 17.09 23.49 -11.63
C ALA A 275 18.20 22.43 -11.59
N GLY A 276 18.09 21.43 -10.71
CA GLY A 276 19.07 20.34 -10.65
C GLY A 276 19.68 20.00 -9.30
N SER A 277 19.42 20.78 -8.26
CA SER A 277 20.06 20.63 -6.96
C SER A 277 19.09 20.57 -5.79
N CYS A 278 19.50 19.89 -4.71
CA CYS A 278 18.75 19.80 -3.46
C CYS A 278 18.53 21.21 -2.86
N PRO A 279 17.31 21.57 -2.42
CA PRO A 279 17.03 22.89 -1.87
C PRO A 279 17.69 23.11 -0.49
N ARG A 280 18.08 22.03 0.20
CA ARG A 280 18.75 22.12 1.50
C ARG A 280 20.28 22.13 1.36
N CYS A 281 20.85 21.07 0.79
CA CYS A 281 22.30 20.86 0.74
C CYS A 281 22.95 21.14 -0.63
N GLY A 282 22.21 21.67 -1.61
CA GLY A 282 22.78 22.02 -2.92
C GLY A 282 23.29 20.85 -3.76
N ALA A 283 23.26 19.61 -3.27
CA ALA A 283 23.75 18.44 -3.98
C ALA A 283 22.96 18.19 -5.26
N ALA A 284 23.65 17.77 -6.32
CA ALA A 284 23.03 17.45 -7.60
C ALA A 284 21.99 16.33 -7.45
N ILE A 285 20.83 16.52 -8.07
CA ILE A 285 19.74 15.55 -8.11
C ILE A 285 19.97 14.65 -9.32
N ALA A 286 20.36 13.40 -9.08
CA ALA A 286 20.63 12.43 -10.16
C ALA A 286 19.36 11.92 -10.86
N ASN A 287 18.23 11.90 -10.16
CA ASN A 287 16.98 11.29 -10.65
C ASN A 287 16.06 12.30 -11.36
N LYS A 288 15.28 11.82 -12.32
CA LYS A 288 14.20 12.59 -12.96
C LYS A 288 13.11 12.98 -11.94
N ALA A 289 12.42 14.10 -12.18
CA ALA A 289 11.32 14.58 -11.34
C ALA A 289 10.20 13.53 -11.15
N THR A 290 9.84 12.82 -12.21
CA THR A 290 8.81 11.75 -12.16
C THR A 290 9.20 10.61 -11.22
N THR A 291 10.48 10.21 -11.22
CA THR A 291 11.02 9.20 -10.31
C THR A 291 11.02 9.70 -8.86
N ASN A 292 11.44 10.94 -8.63
CA ASN A 292 11.46 11.53 -7.29
C ASN A 292 10.05 11.66 -6.70
N ALA A 293 9.06 12.05 -7.51
CA ALA A 293 7.65 12.11 -7.11
C ALA A 293 7.05 10.73 -6.78
N SER A 294 7.23 9.77 -7.69
CA SER A 294 6.61 8.43 -7.58
C SER A 294 7.16 7.63 -6.41
N ARG A 295 8.48 7.71 -6.18
CA ARG A 295 9.16 7.00 -5.08
C ARG A 295 9.19 7.79 -3.79
N ARG A 296 8.72 9.04 -3.78
CA ARG A 296 8.86 9.96 -2.65
C ARG A 296 10.32 10.04 -2.18
N ALA A 297 11.21 10.25 -3.14
CA ALA A 297 12.66 10.21 -2.90
C ALA A 297 13.11 11.33 -1.96
N ARG A 298 14.10 11.04 -1.13
CA ARG A 298 14.77 12.00 -0.27
C ARG A 298 16.22 12.17 -0.71
N CYS A 299 16.81 13.32 -0.43
CA CYS A 299 18.21 13.59 -0.73
C CYS A 299 19.11 12.60 0.03
N GLN A 300 20.00 11.93 -0.70
CA GLN A 300 20.97 10.96 -0.15
C GLN A 300 22.38 11.55 -0.03
N ALA A 301 22.56 12.84 -0.31
CA ALA A 301 23.86 13.46 -0.20
C ALA A 301 24.36 13.38 1.25
N PRO A 302 25.59 12.87 1.47
CA PRO A 302 26.16 12.80 2.81
C PRO A 302 26.33 14.23 3.34
N THR A 303 25.89 14.45 4.57
CA THR A 303 26.29 15.65 5.31
C THR A 303 27.68 15.39 5.87
N VAL A 304 28.59 16.32 5.71
CA VAL A 304 29.91 16.26 6.35
C VAL A 304 29.93 17.35 7.41
N THR A 305 30.45 17.05 8.59
CA THR A 305 30.62 18.02 9.68
C THR A 305 32.07 18.06 10.14
N GLU A 306 32.58 19.26 10.43
CA GLU A 306 33.94 19.46 10.95
C GLU A 306 34.11 18.82 12.34
N ARG A 307 35.15 18.00 12.54
CA ARG A 307 35.49 17.43 13.86
C ARG A 307 36.60 18.16 14.58
N ASN A 308 37.47 18.85 13.84
CA ASN A 308 38.61 19.58 14.38
C ASN A 308 38.65 21.01 13.86
N ASP A 309 39.49 21.84 14.47
CA ASP A 309 39.61 23.26 14.11
C ASP A 309 40.20 23.45 12.70
N ILE A 310 41.01 22.52 12.21
CA ILE A 310 41.57 22.55 10.85
C ILE A 310 40.46 22.44 9.78
N ALA A 311 39.51 21.52 9.96
CA ALA A 311 38.35 21.39 9.07
C ALA A 311 37.47 22.65 9.09
N ARG A 312 37.31 23.31 10.25
CA ARG A 312 36.61 24.60 10.36
C ARG A 312 37.33 25.72 9.61
N LEU A 313 38.66 25.77 9.73
CA LEU A 313 39.49 26.74 9.02
C LEU A 313 39.45 26.52 7.50
N ALA A 314 39.39 25.27 7.04
CA ALA A 314 39.20 24.94 5.63
C ALA A 314 37.85 25.45 5.11
N GLU A 315 36.75 25.21 5.84
CA GLU A 315 35.42 25.71 5.47
C GLU A 315 35.38 27.25 5.47
N GLU A 316 35.97 27.88 6.49
CA GLU A 316 36.04 29.34 6.59
C GLU A 316 36.83 29.97 5.43
N LEU A 317 37.99 29.40 5.08
CA LEU A 317 38.77 29.87 3.93
C LEU A 317 37.99 29.68 2.62
N ALA A 318 37.29 28.56 2.44
CA ALA A 318 36.42 28.35 1.30
C ALA A 318 35.33 29.43 1.20
N ILE A 319 34.67 29.77 2.33
CA ILE A 319 33.67 30.84 2.39
C ILE A 319 34.26 32.20 2.00
N ILE A 320 35.50 32.50 2.42
CA ILE A 320 36.18 33.75 2.08
C ILE A 320 36.53 33.79 0.59
N LEU A 321 36.95 32.67 -0.01
CA LEU A 321 37.35 32.60 -1.42
C LEU A 321 36.17 32.51 -2.40
N ALA A 322 35.02 32.00 -1.98
CA ALA A 322 33.86 31.75 -2.83
C ALA A 322 33.34 32.95 -3.64
N PRO A 323 33.33 34.21 -3.13
CA PRO A 323 32.92 35.37 -3.93
C PRO A 323 33.94 35.80 -5.01
N ALA A 324 35.17 35.29 -4.94
CA ALA A 324 36.25 35.65 -5.84
C ALA A 324 36.49 34.59 -6.93
N VAL A 325 36.35 33.30 -6.61
CA VAL A 325 36.72 32.19 -7.49
C VAL A 325 35.76 31.00 -7.41
N GLU A 326 35.41 30.46 -8.57
CA GLU A 326 34.69 29.19 -8.70
C GLU A 326 35.68 28.02 -8.68
N HIS A 327 35.55 27.12 -7.70
CA HIS A 327 36.45 25.97 -7.55
C HIS A 327 35.72 24.73 -7.00
N PRO A 328 35.96 23.50 -7.52
CA PRO A 328 35.26 22.30 -7.09
C PRO A 328 35.37 22.00 -5.58
N LEU A 329 36.53 22.31 -4.98
CA LEU A 329 36.74 22.12 -3.54
C LEU A 329 35.95 23.13 -2.70
N ILE A 330 35.85 24.38 -3.15
CA ILE A 330 35.03 25.41 -2.49
C ILE A 330 33.56 25.00 -2.53
N ASP A 331 33.10 24.53 -3.69
CA ASP A 331 31.75 23.99 -3.82
C ASP A 331 31.52 22.79 -2.91
N SER A 332 32.48 21.88 -2.80
CA SER A 332 32.33 20.68 -1.96
C SER A 332 32.28 21.01 -0.46
N LEU A 333 32.90 22.10 -0.01
CA LEU A 333 32.92 22.54 1.38
C LEU A 333 31.67 23.36 1.73
N ILE A 334 31.23 24.29 0.87
CA ILE A 334 30.06 25.14 1.14
C ILE A 334 28.79 24.44 0.71
N ARG A 335 28.33 23.39 1.41
CA ARG A 335 27.16 22.60 0.96
C ARG A 335 25.82 23.28 1.23
N ALA A 336 25.73 24.24 2.15
CA ALA A 336 24.46 24.92 2.41
C ALA A 336 24.04 25.78 1.21
N ARG A 337 22.87 25.49 0.60
CA ARG A 337 22.38 26.24 -0.57
C ARG A 337 22.21 27.73 -0.26
N ALA A 338 21.71 28.07 0.92
CA ALA A 338 21.54 29.46 1.33
C ALA A 338 22.88 30.22 1.37
N ALA A 339 23.93 29.57 1.87
CA ALA A 339 25.28 30.14 1.89
C ALA A 339 25.82 30.34 0.47
N ARG A 340 25.72 29.32 -0.41
CA ARG A 340 26.12 29.47 -1.81
C ARG A 340 25.42 30.64 -2.49
N LEU A 341 24.09 30.74 -2.36
CA LEU A 341 23.32 31.82 -3.01
C LEU A 341 23.70 33.22 -2.53
N LEU A 342 24.03 33.36 -1.24
CA LEU A 342 24.52 34.64 -0.71
C LEU A 342 25.88 34.96 -1.32
N LEU A 343 26.79 34.00 -1.35
CA LEU A 343 28.15 34.19 -1.86
C LEU A 343 28.18 34.43 -3.38
N THR A 344 27.31 33.78 -4.16
CA THR A 344 27.17 34.05 -5.60
C THR A 344 26.61 35.45 -5.87
N ARG A 345 25.74 35.97 -4.99
CA ARG A 345 25.25 37.37 -5.11
C ARG A 345 26.32 38.39 -4.78
N GLU A 346 27.26 38.02 -3.91
CA GLU A 346 28.42 38.83 -3.53
C GLU A 346 29.62 38.62 -4.47
N ALA A 347 29.46 37.87 -5.56
CA ALA A 347 30.56 37.57 -6.48
C ALA A 347 31.09 38.86 -7.11
N THR A 348 32.30 39.26 -6.71
CA THR A 348 32.97 40.48 -7.20
C THR A 348 34.09 40.16 -8.18
N GLY A 349 34.50 38.89 -8.26
CA GLY A 349 35.69 38.46 -9.01
C GLY A 349 37.01 39.01 -8.46
N LYS A 350 36.98 39.65 -7.28
CA LYS A 350 38.14 40.24 -6.61
C LYS A 350 38.39 39.55 -5.28
N LEU A 351 39.66 39.27 -4.99
CA LEU A 351 40.06 38.65 -3.74
C LEU A 351 39.78 39.57 -2.54
N PRO A 352 39.11 39.09 -1.48
CA PRO A 352 38.81 39.89 -0.29
C PRO A 352 40.03 39.96 0.65
N ILE A 353 41.05 40.71 0.24
CA ILE A 353 42.36 40.80 0.93
C ILE A 353 42.24 41.13 2.43
N ALA A 354 41.32 42.01 2.82
CA ALA A 354 41.13 42.35 4.23
C ALA A 354 40.64 41.16 5.08
N LYS A 355 39.71 40.35 4.55
CA LYS A 355 39.21 39.14 5.23
C LYS A 355 40.29 38.05 5.26
N LEU A 356 41.03 37.89 4.17
CA LEU A 356 42.14 36.94 4.10
C LEU A 356 43.26 37.28 5.09
N ARG A 357 43.58 38.57 5.27
CA ARG A 357 44.54 39.01 6.31
C ARG A 357 44.05 38.73 7.72
N ASP A 358 42.76 38.90 7.99
CA ASP A 358 42.19 38.56 9.30
C ASP A 358 42.23 37.05 9.57
N PHE A 359 41.86 36.25 8.57
CA PHE A 359 41.98 34.79 8.61
C PHE A 359 43.42 34.35 8.87
N TYR A 360 44.38 34.92 8.13
CA TYR A 360 45.81 34.66 8.33
C TYR A 360 46.24 34.96 9.77
N ARG A 361 45.87 36.10 10.35
CA ARG A 361 46.23 36.43 11.74
C ARG A 361 45.66 35.41 12.75
N ARG A 362 44.44 34.92 12.52
CA ARG A 362 43.82 33.91 13.38
C ARG A 362 44.52 32.55 13.26
N LEU A 363 44.79 32.12 12.03
CA LEU A 363 45.55 30.89 11.76
C LEU A 363 46.95 30.98 12.37
N HIS A 364 47.65 32.09 12.14
CA HIS A 364 49.00 32.34 12.64
C HIS A 364 49.07 32.23 14.17
N ARG A 365 48.15 32.87 14.89
CA ARG A 365 48.07 32.77 16.36
C ARG A 365 47.79 31.35 16.83
N ALA A 366 46.88 30.65 16.16
CA ALA A 366 46.55 29.26 16.50
C ALA A 366 47.75 28.33 16.27
N SER A 367 48.47 28.50 15.16
CA SER A 367 49.70 27.74 14.85
C SER A 367 50.81 28.02 15.85
N ALA A 368 51.03 29.28 16.24
CA ALA A 368 52.02 29.66 17.26
C ALA A 368 51.71 29.02 18.62
N GLN A 369 50.44 29.06 19.05
CA GLN A 369 50.01 28.43 20.30
C GLN A 369 50.16 26.90 20.27
N GLN A 370 49.91 26.26 19.12
CA GLN A 370 50.13 24.83 18.94
C GLN A 370 51.62 24.46 18.94
N ALA A 371 52.49 25.33 18.40
CA ALA A 371 53.94 25.16 18.44
C ALA A 371 54.43 25.07 19.89
N GLU A 372 54.04 26.04 20.74
CA GLU A 372 54.37 26.07 22.16
C GLU A 372 53.87 24.79 22.88
N GLN A 373 52.63 24.35 22.61
CA GLN A 373 52.07 23.14 23.23
C GLN A 373 52.81 21.86 22.83
N TYR A 374 53.27 21.76 21.58
CA TYR A 374 54.00 20.60 21.07
C TYR A 374 55.40 20.48 21.69
N VAL A 375 56.06 21.62 21.88
CA VAL A 375 57.34 21.76 22.59
C VAL A 375 57.20 21.26 24.03
N HIS A 376 56.12 21.62 24.72
CA HIS A 376 55.82 21.21 26.08
C HIS A 376 55.18 19.81 26.23
N GLY A 377 55.22 18.97 25.19
CA GLY A 377 54.90 17.54 25.30
C GLY A 377 53.42 17.15 25.14
N ALA A 378 52.54 18.08 24.76
CA ALA A 378 51.17 17.74 24.39
C ALA A 378 51.13 16.86 23.11
N ALA A 379 49.99 16.20 22.84
CA ALA A 379 49.83 15.22 21.77
C ALA A 379 50.17 15.77 20.36
N ASN A 380 50.42 14.87 19.39
CA ASN A 380 50.58 15.18 17.96
C ASN A 380 49.30 15.85 17.42
N VAL A 381 49.22 17.17 17.51
CA VAL A 381 48.23 17.98 16.80
C VAL A 381 48.84 18.32 15.44
N GLY A 382 48.12 18.05 14.34
CA GLY A 382 48.58 18.43 13.01
C GLY A 382 48.72 19.94 12.93
N MET A 383 49.94 20.43 12.72
CA MET A 383 50.19 21.87 12.62
C MET A 383 50.02 22.33 11.16
N PRO A 384 49.18 23.34 10.88
CA PRO A 384 48.91 23.79 9.52
C PRO A 384 49.98 24.79 9.02
N TRP A 385 51.26 24.44 9.10
CA TRP A 385 52.37 25.34 8.71
C TRP A 385 52.41 25.61 7.21
N GLU A 386 52.21 24.59 6.38
CA GLU A 386 52.21 24.76 4.92
C GLU A 386 51.08 25.69 4.44
N PRO A 387 49.82 25.54 4.90
CA PRO A 387 48.79 26.55 4.67
C PRO A 387 49.19 27.96 5.10
N LEU A 388 49.87 28.10 6.25
CA LEU A 388 50.29 29.38 6.79
C LEU A 388 51.36 30.06 5.92
N ILE A 389 52.32 29.29 5.41
CA ILE A 389 53.37 29.77 4.50
C ILE A 389 52.75 30.22 3.18
N LEU A 390 51.88 29.41 2.59
CA LEU A 390 51.17 29.75 1.35
C LEU A 390 50.34 31.03 1.50
N LEU A 391 49.62 31.19 2.61
CA LEU A 391 48.85 32.40 2.90
C LEU A 391 49.75 33.63 3.13
N ALA A 392 50.89 33.47 3.81
CA ALA A 392 51.84 34.57 4.03
C ALA A 392 52.42 35.08 2.71
N ARG A 393 52.82 34.16 1.81
CA ARG A 393 53.31 34.48 0.47
C ARG A 393 52.23 35.12 -0.40
N ALA A 394 51.01 34.61 -0.35
CA ALA A 394 49.88 35.17 -1.10
C ALA A 394 49.40 36.56 -0.60
N LEU A 395 49.69 36.93 0.64
CA LEU A 395 49.22 38.19 1.24
C LEU A 395 50.32 39.23 1.43
N ASP A 396 51.53 38.95 0.94
CA ASP A 396 52.72 39.79 1.10
C ASP A 396 53.08 40.01 2.58
N LEU A 397 52.93 38.95 3.40
CA LEU A 397 53.16 38.95 4.85
C LEU A 397 54.37 38.07 5.25
N THR A 398 55.27 37.77 4.32
CA THR A 398 56.44 36.91 4.54
C THR A 398 57.37 37.47 5.61
N GLU A 399 57.59 38.78 5.66
CA GLU A 399 58.42 39.44 6.68
C GLU A 399 57.86 39.24 8.10
N SER A 400 56.53 39.35 8.26
CA SER A 400 55.87 39.10 9.55
C SER A 400 56.01 37.65 9.99
N LEU A 401 55.87 36.70 9.05
CA LEU A 401 56.03 35.27 9.33
C LEU A 401 57.46 34.94 9.74
N VAL A 402 58.46 35.56 9.09
CA VAL A 402 59.89 35.37 9.42
C VAL A 402 60.20 35.91 10.81
N ILE A 403 59.71 37.11 11.16
CA ILE A 403 59.91 37.69 12.50
C ILE A 403 59.32 36.80 13.59
N ASP A 404 58.08 36.35 13.40
CA ASP A 404 57.41 35.48 14.38
C ASP A 404 58.06 34.08 14.44
N GLY A 405 58.51 33.54 13.31
CA GLY A 405 59.27 32.29 13.25
C GLY A 405 60.63 32.39 13.95
N GLN A 406 61.33 33.51 13.79
CA GLN A 406 62.57 33.80 14.52
C GLN A 406 62.33 33.88 16.03
N ARG A 407 61.24 34.52 16.46
CA ARG A 407 60.87 34.55 17.89
C ARG A 407 60.64 33.16 18.45
N ILE A 408 59.92 32.30 17.72
CA ILE A 408 59.70 30.90 18.12
C ILE A 408 61.03 30.13 18.16
N LEU A 409 61.94 30.37 17.20
CA LEU A 409 63.29 29.78 17.19
C LEU A 409 64.16 30.25 18.37
N GLU A 410 64.03 31.50 18.80
CA GLU A 410 64.67 32.04 20.01
C GLU A 410 64.11 31.38 21.27
N ASP A 411 62.79 31.32 21.42
CA ASP A 411 62.12 30.66 22.55
C ASP A 411 62.49 29.15 22.62
N LEU A 412 62.68 28.50 21.47
CA LEU A 412 63.15 27.12 21.37
C LEU A 412 64.63 26.95 21.77
N ARG A 413 65.51 27.93 21.46
CA ARG A 413 66.93 27.90 21.84
C ARG A 413 67.10 28.08 23.35
N ASP A 414 66.34 28.98 23.96
CA ASP A 414 66.37 29.20 25.41
C ASP A 414 65.94 27.93 26.19
N PHE A 415 65.07 27.10 25.60
CA PHE A 415 64.65 25.82 26.19
C PHE A 415 65.71 24.69 26.03
N GLU A 416 66.55 24.72 24.97
CA GLU A 416 67.67 23.79 24.77
C GLU A 416 68.81 24.01 25.81
N GLU A 417 68.95 25.21 26.37
CA GLU A 417 69.94 25.51 27.40
C GLU A 417 69.56 24.94 28.78
N ASP A 418 68.26 24.81 29.08
CA ASP A 418 67.75 24.33 30.37
C ASP A 418 67.37 22.83 30.39
N SER A 419 67.33 22.13 29.25
CA SER A 419 66.97 20.70 29.20
C SER A 419 67.47 19.95 27.95
N THR A 420 67.74 18.64 28.05
CA THR A 420 68.19 17.82 26.89
C THR A 420 67.15 17.88 25.75
N PRO A 421 67.52 18.31 24.53
CA PRO A 421 66.56 18.52 23.46
C PRO A 421 65.83 17.23 23.10
N SER A 422 64.51 17.22 23.21
CA SER A 422 63.73 16.09 22.69
C SER A 422 63.78 16.11 21.15
N TYR A 423 63.67 14.95 20.51
CA TYR A 423 63.61 14.83 19.03
C TYR A 423 62.65 15.84 18.38
N ARG A 424 61.55 16.16 19.07
CA ARG A 424 60.53 17.14 18.67
C ARG A 424 61.06 18.58 18.54
N HIS A 425 61.95 19.01 19.42
CA HIS A 425 62.56 20.36 19.37
C HIS A 425 63.45 20.51 18.15
N ARG A 426 64.33 19.52 17.92
CA ARG A 426 65.23 19.51 16.76
C ARG A 426 64.46 19.47 15.44
N SER A 427 63.38 18.69 15.35
CA SER A 427 62.55 18.61 14.15
C SER A 427 61.83 19.93 13.84
N LEU A 428 61.25 20.61 14.85
CA LEU A 428 60.61 21.91 14.66
C LEU A 428 61.62 22.99 14.26
N ARG A 429 62.78 23.02 14.91
CA ARG A 429 63.85 23.97 14.60
C ARG A 429 64.33 23.84 13.15
N LEU A 430 64.65 22.63 12.71
CA LEU A 430 65.05 22.37 11.31
C LEU A 430 63.97 22.77 10.31
N PHE A 431 62.70 22.54 10.65
CA PHE A 431 61.57 22.96 9.82
C PHE A 431 61.54 24.49 9.68
N PHE A 432 61.52 25.25 10.79
CA PHE A 432 61.48 26.72 10.74
C PHE A 432 62.71 27.32 10.07
N GLU A 433 63.91 26.81 10.34
CA GLU A 433 65.14 27.21 9.66
C GLU A 433 64.99 27.00 8.14
N SER A 434 64.48 25.84 7.69
CA SER A 434 64.29 25.56 6.26
C SER A 434 63.15 26.33 5.59
N SER A 435 62.05 26.59 6.32
CA SER A 435 60.81 27.14 5.77
C SER A 435 60.76 28.67 5.80
N THR A 436 61.63 29.32 6.57
CA THR A 436 61.73 30.79 6.64
C THR A 436 62.87 31.32 5.76
N GLU A 437 63.78 30.47 5.30
CA GLU A 437 64.82 30.82 4.34
C GLU A 437 64.23 31.06 2.94
N ASN A 438 64.45 32.25 2.39
CA ASN A 438 64.12 32.61 1.00
C ASN A 438 62.61 32.60 0.63
N LEU A 439 61.73 33.04 1.54
CA LEU A 439 60.30 33.22 1.22
C LEU A 439 60.05 34.44 0.33
N THR A 440 59.74 34.21 -0.94
CA THR A 440 59.30 35.26 -1.87
C THR A 440 57.79 35.44 -1.86
N PRO A 441 57.27 36.69 -1.87
CA PRO A 441 55.86 36.97 -2.12
C PRO A 441 55.41 36.52 -3.51
N ALA A 442 54.10 36.39 -3.73
CA ALA A 442 53.55 36.04 -5.04
C ALA A 442 53.89 37.11 -6.10
N GLU A 443 54.36 36.68 -7.28
CA GLU A 443 54.79 37.55 -8.37
C GLU A 443 53.61 38.18 -9.11
N ASP A 444 52.49 37.47 -9.21
CA ASP A 444 51.27 37.95 -9.86
C ASP A 444 49.97 37.43 -9.20
N ASP A 445 48.82 37.92 -9.69
CA ASP A 445 47.49 37.54 -9.18
C ASP A 445 47.13 36.07 -9.42
N SER A 446 47.69 35.44 -10.45
CA SER A 446 47.44 34.02 -10.76
C SER A 446 48.19 33.12 -9.79
N GLU A 447 49.45 33.44 -9.50
CA GLU A 447 50.26 32.75 -8.50
C GLU A 447 49.67 32.95 -7.10
N ARG A 448 49.21 34.17 -6.79
CA ARG A 448 48.48 34.48 -5.54
C ARG A 448 47.27 33.58 -5.37
N LEU A 449 46.44 33.45 -6.40
CA LEU A 449 45.27 32.59 -6.35
C LEU A 449 45.64 31.11 -6.20
N TRP A 450 46.67 30.65 -6.92
CA TRP A 450 47.16 29.27 -6.81
C TRP A 450 47.62 28.95 -5.39
N MET A 451 48.35 29.86 -4.73
CA MET A 451 48.76 29.68 -3.33
C MET A 451 47.57 29.66 -2.37
N LEU A 452 46.54 30.50 -2.59
CA LEU A 452 45.33 30.49 -1.76
C LEU A 452 44.53 29.18 -1.90
N LEU A 453 44.42 28.64 -3.12
CA LEU A 453 43.78 27.35 -3.38
C LEU A 453 44.61 26.19 -2.82
N GLY A 454 45.94 26.23 -2.94
CA GLY A 454 46.84 25.25 -2.33
C GLY A 454 46.74 25.25 -0.81
N ALA A 455 46.63 26.42 -0.17
CA ALA A 455 46.39 26.51 1.27
C ALA A 455 45.06 25.87 1.67
N LEU A 456 44.01 26.09 0.87
CA LEU A 456 42.70 25.46 1.08
C LEU A 456 42.74 23.93 0.93
N GLU A 457 43.44 23.42 -0.09
CA GLU A 457 43.63 21.98 -0.31
C GLU A 457 44.35 21.33 0.87
N GLN A 458 45.45 21.94 1.33
CA GLN A 458 46.20 21.44 2.49
C GLN A 458 45.37 21.46 3.79
N LEU A 459 44.60 22.51 4.04
CA LEU A 459 43.67 22.56 5.19
C LEU A 459 42.57 21.49 5.06
N HIS A 460 42.07 21.23 3.85
CA HIS A 460 41.06 20.20 3.64
C HIS A 460 41.61 18.79 3.88
N GLU A 461 42.81 18.48 3.37
CA GLU A 461 43.48 17.19 3.55
C GLU A 461 43.85 16.90 5.01
N GLN A 462 44.22 17.92 5.78
CA GLN A 462 44.56 17.80 7.20
C GLN A 462 43.34 17.86 8.14
N GLY A 463 42.17 18.26 7.61
CA GLY A 463 40.92 18.33 8.35
C GLY A 463 40.37 16.94 8.71
N ASP A 464 39.83 16.79 9.92
CA ASP A 464 39.06 15.60 10.30
C ASP A 464 37.57 15.84 9.98
N TRP A 465 37.04 15.03 9.08
CA TRP A 465 35.70 15.17 8.52
C TRP A 465 34.84 13.96 8.91
N GLN A 466 33.68 14.22 9.52
CA GLN A 466 32.73 13.15 9.84
C GLN A 466 31.60 13.10 8.80
N GLU A 467 31.39 11.94 8.20
CA GLU A 467 30.16 11.65 7.48
C GLU A 467 29.00 11.48 8.46
N GLY A 468 28.02 12.38 8.37
CA GLY A 468 26.74 12.33 9.08
C GLY A 468 25.62 11.69 8.27
N GLU A 469 24.41 11.71 8.81
CA GLU A 469 23.22 11.17 8.12
C GLU A 469 22.96 11.89 6.78
N PRO A 470 22.41 11.19 5.78
CA PRO A 470 22.06 11.82 4.51
C PRO A 470 21.12 13.01 4.74
N CYS A 471 21.29 14.06 3.95
CA CYS A 471 20.53 15.32 4.03
C CYS A 471 19.02 15.14 4.24
N GLY A 472 18.42 14.10 3.63
CA GLY A 472 17.06 13.65 3.94
C GLY A 472 15.95 14.57 3.42
N GLU A 473 16.30 15.68 2.79
CA GLU A 473 15.37 16.66 2.23
C GLU A 473 14.46 15.99 1.18
N PRO A 474 13.13 16.11 1.28
CA PRO A 474 12.22 15.62 0.27
C PRO A 474 12.53 16.24 -1.10
N LEU A 475 12.84 15.39 -2.10
CA LEU A 475 13.03 15.85 -3.48
C LEU A 475 11.69 15.90 -4.24
N TYR A 476 10.59 16.05 -3.51
CA TYR A 476 9.23 16.08 -4.02
C TYR A 476 8.34 16.92 -3.10
N GLN A 477 7.32 17.52 -3.69
CA GLN A 477 6.34 18.34 -2.99
C GLN A 477 4.92 18.05 -3.50
N ALA A 478 3.92 18.29 -2.64
CA ALA A 478 2.53 18.13 -3.04
C ALA A 478 2.17 19.28 -3.99
N ILE A 479 1.51 18.95 -5.10
CA ILE A 479 0.97 19.97 -6.00
C ILE A 479 -0.27 20.57 -5.31
N PRO A 480 -0.30 21.90 -5.12
CA PRO A 480 -1.39 22.55 -4.38
C PRO A 480 -2.73 22.50 -5.12
N ARG A 481 -2.73 22.33 -6.46
CA ARG A 481 -3.94 22.23 -7.29
C ARG A 481 -3.86 21.06 -8.29
N PRO A 482 -4.89 20.20 -8.38
CA PRO A 482 -6.07 20.17 -7.52
C PRO A 482 -5.74 19.63 -6.11
N ARG A 483 -6.30 20.29 -5.08
CA ARG A 483 -6.12 19.87 -3.68
C ARG A 483 -6.97 18.62 -3.42
N ARG A 484 -6.37 17.44 -3.56
CA ARG A 484 -7.05 16.15 -3.37
C ARG A 484 -6.65 15.48 -2.07
N TYR A 485 -7.63 14.99 -1.32
CA TYR A 485 -7.41 14.23 -0.09
C TYR A 485 -7.97 12.83 -0.27
N PRO A 486 -7.22 11.75 0.06
CA PRO A 486 -7.78 10.42 0.06
C PRO A 486 -8.80 10.34 1.19
N MET A 487 -10.08 10.54 0.89
CA MET A 487 -11.12 10.75 1.91
C MET A 487 -11.23 9.55 2.85
N ALA A 488 -11.07 8.32 2.36
CA ALA A 488 -11.07 7.13 3.21
C ALA A 488 -9.94 7.16 4.25
N LYS A 489 -8.74 7.63 3.87
CA LYS A 489 -7.60 7.77 4.78
C LYS A 489 -7.82 8.92 5.78
N LEU A 490 -8.45 10.01 5.35
CA LEU A 490 -8.79 11.13 6.22
C LEU A 490 -9.82 10.72 7.28
N ILE A 491 -10.89 10.04 6.86
CA ILE A 491 -11.94 9.52 7.76
C ILE A 491 -11.32 8.56 8.77
N GLN A 492 -10.53 7.58 8.32
CA GLN A 492 -9.84 6.63 9.21
C GLN A 492 -8.87 7.30 10.20
N ARG A 493 -8.31 8.47 9.88
CA ARG A 493 -7.34 9.14 10.77
C ARG A 493 -7.97 10.16 11.71
N ARG A 494 -9.01 10.88 11.26
CA ARG A 494 -9.53 12.06 11.96
C ARG A 494 -11.00 11.93 12.36
N ARG A 495 -11.76 11.01 11.77
CA ARG A 495 -13.21 10.86 11.95
C ARG A 495 -13.61 9.39 12.17
N ARG A 496 -12.83 8.66 12.97
CA ARG A 496 -12.93 7.19 13.14
C ARG A 496 -14.29 6.68 13.64
N ARG A 497 -15.01 7.48 14.41
CA ARG A 497 -16.32 7.13 15.02
C ARG A 497 -17.43 8.04 14.49
N PHE A 498 -17.26 8.59 13.29
CA PHE A 498 -18.18 9.57 12.74
C PHE A 498 -19.40 8.94 12.07
N PHE A 499 -19.23 7.77 11.43
CA PHE A 499 -20.30 7.02 10.78
C PHE A 499 -20.71 5.84 11.65
N ASP A 500 -21.92 5.34 11.43
CA ASP A 500 -22.48 4.15 12.08
C ASP A 500 -22.74 3.01 11.07
N LEU A 501 -22.98 3.38 9.80
CA LEU A 501 -23.25 2.45 8.69
C LEU A 501 -22.40 2.82 7.47
N LEU A 502 -21.81 1.81 6.83
CA LEU A 502 -21.16 1.91 5.53
C LEU A 502 -21.97 1.08 4.52
N ILE A 503 -22.46 1.73 3.47
CA ILE A 503 -23.01 1.05 2.30
C ILE A 503 -21.95 1.08 1.20
N ALA A 504 -21.47 -0.08 0.77
CA ALA A 504 -20.49 -0.21 -0.28
C ALA A 504 -21.15 -0.75 -1.54
N ASP A 505 -21.45 0.16 -2.47
CA ASP A 505 -22.04 -0.16 -3.76
C ASP A 505 -20.99 -0.66 -4.75
N GLU A 506 -21.40 -1.56 -5.64
CA GLU A 506 -20.53 -2.32 -6.53
C GLU A 506 -19.29 -2.90 -5.84
N ALA A 507 -19.52 -3.55 -4.70
CA ALA A 507 -18.44 -4.06 -3.84
C ALA A 507 -17.45 -4.97 -4.59
N HIS A 508 -17.90 -5.67 -5.64
CA HIS A 508 -17.05 -6.54 -6.45
C HIS A 508 -15.93 -5.81 -7.21
N GLU A 509 -16.05 -4.50 -7.46
CA GLU A 509 -14.98 -3.71 -8.08
C GLU A 509 -13.76 -3.54 -7.15
N PHE A 510 -13.95 -3.73 -5.85
CA PHE A 510 -12.92 -3.62 -4.82
C PHE A 510 -12.13 -4.92 -4.59
N ASN A 511 -12.33 -5.93 -5.43
CA ASN A 511 -11.67 -7.24 -5.33
C ASN A 511 -10.22 -7.31 -5.87
N ARG A 512 -9.67 -6.19 -6.37
CA ARG A 512 -8.30 -6.17 -6.90
C ARG A 512 -7.25 -6.02 -5.80
N ASP A 513 -6.46 -7.07 -5.61
CA ASP A 513 -5.39 -7.06 -4.60
C ASP A 513 -4.45 -5.85 -4.74
N ARG A 514 -4.08 -5.27 -3.59
CA ARG A 514 -3.24 -4.08 -3.42
C ARG A 514 -3.70 -2.80 -4.13
N SER A 515 -4.87 -2.79 -4.77
CA SER A 515 -5.39 -1.61 -5.47
C SER A 515 -5.70 -0.47 -4.49
N ALA A 516 -5.63 0.77 -4.98
CA ALA A 516 -5.95 1.95 -4.17
C ALA A 516 -7.43 1.99 -3.77
N GLN A 517 -8.34 1.47 -4.62
CA GLN A 517 -9.77 1.37 -4.33
C GLN A 517 -10.02 0.36 -3.20
N THR A 518 -9.48 -0.86 -3.30
CA THR A 518 -9.58 -1.89 -2.25
C THR A 518 -9.06 -1.39 -0.91
N LYS A 519 -7.88 -0.74 -0.91
CA LYS A 519 -7.33 -0.11 0.29
C LYS A 519 -8.19 1.03 0.81
N ALA A 520 -8.99 1.70 0.00
CA ALA A 520 -9.91 2.73 0.47
C ALA A 520 -11.12 2.09 1.15
N LEU A 521 -11.77 1.11 0.51
CA LEU A 521 -12.90 0.38 1.10
C LEU A 521 -12.52 -0.31 2.41
N HIS A 522 -11.42 -1.06 2.45
CA HIS A 522 -11.02 -1.80 3.66
C HIS A 522 -10.75 -0.85 4.85
N ARG A 523 -10.22 0.36 4.61
CA ARG A 523 -10.04 1.35 5.68
C ARG A 523 -11.36 1.85 6.27
N LEU A 524 -12.40 1.90 5.46
CA LEU A 524 -13.74 2.29 5.88
C LEU A 524 -14.44 1.13 6.61
N ILE A 525 -14.23 -0.12 6.17
CA ILE A 525 -14.74 -1.32 6.87
C ILE A 525 -14.06 -1.49 8.24
N GLU A 526 -12.78 -1.16 8.35
CA GLU A 526 -12.01 -1.20 9.62
C GLU A 526 -12.41 -0.07 10.61
N LEU A 527 -13.41 0.75 10.31
CA LEU A 527 -13.87 1.78 11.23
C LEU A 527 -14.57 1.15 12.46
N PRO A 528 -14.20 1.55 13.68
CA PRO A 528 -14.72 0.93 14.90
C PRO A 528 -16.22 1.16 15.08
N GLY A 529 -16.98 0.08 15.20
CA GLY A 529 -18.43 0.12 15.45
C GLY A 529 -19.27 0.43 14.21
N VAL A 530 -18.67 0.43 13.01
CA VAL A 530 -19.39 0.68 11.75
C VAL A 530 -19.80 -0.65 11.14
N VAL A 531 -21.11 -0.83 10.94
CA VAL A 531 -21.62 -1.99 10.21
C VAL A 531 -21.48 -1.74 8.71
N THR A 532 -21.10 -2.77 7.96
CA THR A 532 -20.95 -2.68 6.51
C THR A 532 -22.01 -3.51 5.80
N LEU A 533 -22.76 -2.86 4.90
CA LEU A 533 -23.65 -3.49 3.94
C LEU A 533 -23.02 -3.41 2.55
N THR A 534 -22.67 -4.54 1.95
CA THR A 534 -22.13 -4.57 0.58
C THR A 534 -23.25 -4.84 -0.42
N LEU A 535 -23.24 -4.11 -1.54
CA LEU A 535 -24.20 -4.27 -2.63
C LEU A 535 -23.44 -4.67 -3.89
N THR A 536 -23.93 -5.69 -4.60
CA THR A 536 -23.33 -6.08 -5.87
C THR A 536 -24.29 -6.85 -6.76
N GLY A 537 -24.14 -6.70 -8.09
CA GLY A 537 -24.79 -7.58 -9.07
C GLY A 537 -24.10 -8.93 -9.26
N SER A 538 -22.82 -9.03 -8.90
CA SER A 538 -22.03 -10.26 -9.01
C SER A 538 -21.05 -10.38 -7.84
N LEU A 539 -20.88 -11.59 -7.30
CA LEU A 539 -19.95 -11.84 -6.21
C LEU A 539 -18.49 -11.90 -6.66
N MET A 540 -18.22 -12.40 -7.88
CA MET A 540 -16.86 -12.69 -8.33
C MET A 540 -16.63 -12.36 -9.81
N GLY A 541 -15.39 -12.01 -10.13
CA GLY A 541 -14.91 -11.87 -11.51
C GLY A 541 -14.55 -13.22 -12.16
N GLY A 542 -15.21 -14.31 -11.76
CA GLY A 542 -14.97 -15.66 -12.25
C GLY A 542 -13.86 -16.45 -11.53
N TYR A 543 -12.93 -15.80 -10.82
CA TYR A 543 -11.82 -16.48 -10.13
C TYR A 543 -11.95 -16.41 -8.62
N ALA A 544 -11.64 -17.51 -7.92
CA ALA A 544 -11.65 -17.54 -6.45
C ALA A 544 -10.77 -16.44 -5.85
N SER A 545 -9.58 -16.18 -6.41
CA SER A 545 -8.66 -15.15 -5.91
C SER A 545 -9.24 -13.74 -5.83
N SER A 546 -10.29 -13.44 -6.61
CA SER A 546 -11.00 -12.17 -6.56
C SER A 546 -11.85 -12.03 -5.29
N LEU A 547 -12.36 -13.13 -4.72
CA LEU A 547 -13.18 -13.10 -3.51
C LEU A 547 -12.37 -12.75 -2.25
N PHE A 548 -11.08 -13.09 -2.23
CA PHE A 548 -10.24 -13.04 -1.04
C PHE A 548 -10.21 -11.66 -0.34
N PRO A 549 -9.97 -10.53 -1.04
CA PRO A 549 -9.81 -9.25 -0.35
C PRO A 549 -11.07 -8.83 0.41
N ASN A 550 -12.23 -8.87 -0.26
CA ASN A 550 -13.48 -8.46 0.37
C ASN A 550 -13.93 -9.45 1.44
N ALA A 551 -13.80 -10.77 1.21
CA ALA A 551 -14.11 -11.76 2.23
C ALA A 551 -13.29 -11.55 3.51
N TRP A 552 -11.99 -11.24 3.36
CA TRP A 552 -11.15 -10.88 4.49
C TRP A 552 -11.56 -9.57 5.16
N ALA A 553 -12.11 -8.60 4.43
CA ALA A 553 -12.55 -7.35 5.04
C ALA A 553 -13.87 -7.50 5.80
N THR A 554 -14.86 -8.20 5.24
CA THR A 554 -16.25 -8.19 5.72
C THR A 554 -16.61 -9.37 6.61
N ASN A 555 -15.94 -10.52 6.46
CA ASN A 555 -16.30 -11.76 7.17
C ASN A 555 -15.26 -12.08 8.26
N GLU A 556 -15.70 -12.10 9.51
CA GLU A 556 -14.85 -12.40 10.66
C GLU A 556 -14.37 -13.86 10.70
N ASP A 557 -15.24 -14.81 10.37
CA ASP A 557 -14.88 -16.24 10.34
C ASP A 557 -13.81 -16.48 9.26
N PHE A 558 -13.92 -15.78 8.13
CA PHE A 558 -12.89 -15.82 7.08
C PHE A 558 -11.53 -15.27 7.56
N ARG A 559 -11.53 -14.18 8.34
CA ARG A 559 -10.29 -13.64 8.94
C ARG A 559 -9.68 -14.56 9.99
N ALA A 560 -10.50 -15.33 10.70
CA ALA A 560 -10.02 -16.33 11.65
C ALA A 560 -9.32 -17.49 10.93
N ASP A 561 -9.78 -17.86 9.74
CA ASP A 561 -9.22 -18.95 8.94
C ASP A 561 -8.02 -18.54 8.05
N PHE A 562 -7.93 -17.27 7.65
CA PHE A 562 -6.91 -16.78 6.73
C PHE A 562 -6.28 -15.45 7.14
N GLY A 563 -4.94 -15.44 7.23
CA GLY A 563 -4.14 -14.22 7.33
C GLY A 563 -4.20 -13.38 6.05
N ARG A 564 -3.96 -12.06 6.16
CA ARG A 564 -4.10 -11.10 5.04
C ARG A 564 -3.18 -11.40 3.84
N ASP A 565 -2.07 -12.06 4.07
CA ASP A 565 -1.06 -12.46 3.08
C ASP A 565 -1.24 -13.91 2.58
N GLN A 566 -2.20 -14.66 3.12
CA GLN A 566 -2.44 -16.08 2.82
C GLN A 566 -3.36 -16.31 1.60
N LYS A 567 -3.40 -15.36 0.66
CA LYS A 567 -4.18 -15.47 -0.58
C LYS A 567 -3.85 -16.75 -1.35
N THR A 568 -2.57 -17.12 -1.45
CA THR A 568 -2.13 -18.33 -2.15
C THR A 568 -2.65 -19.61 -1.49
N LEU A 569 -2.72 -19.64 -0.15
CA LEU A 569 -3.29 -20.78 0.59
C LEU A 569 -4.79 -20.91 0.33
N PHE A 570 -5.51 -19.79 0.35
CA PHE A 570 -6.92 -19.74 0.02
C PHE A 570 -7.19 -20.24 -1.42
N VAL A 571 -6.45 -19.74 -2.42
CA VAL A 571 -6.58 -20.19 -3.81
C VAL A 571 -6.24 -21.67 -3.93
N ARG A 572 -5.23 -22.16 -3.19
CA ARG A 572 -4.92 -23.58 -3.17
C ARG A 572 -6.08 -24.40 -2.61
N ARG A 573 -6.77 -23.93 -1.57
CA ARG A 573 -7.85 -24.66 -0.89
C ARG A 573 -9.17 -24.61 -1.66
N TYR A 574 -9.56 -23.42 -2.12
CA TYR A 574 -10.89 -23.17 -2.68
C TYR A 574 -10.88 -22.75 -4.16
N GLY A 575 -9.73 -22.49 -4.79
CA GLY A 575 -9.65 -22.10 -6.19
C GLY A 575 -9.45 -23.29 -7.13
N TYR A 576 -9.94 -23.14 -8.36
CA TYR A 576 -9.70 -24.11 -9.43
C TYR A 576 -8.32 -23.84 -10.03
N GLN A 577 -7.57 -24.89 -10.39
CA GLN A 577 -6.18 -24.75 -10.84
C GLN A 577 -6.04 -25.17 -12.30
N LYS A 578 -5.35 -24.36 -13.09
CA LYS A 578 -4.92 -24.72 -14.43
C LYS A 578 -3.56 -25.41 -14.35
N LEU A 579 -3.48 -26.64 -14.81
CA LEU A 579 -2.32 -27.52 -14.77
C LEU A 579 -1.85 -27.84 -16.20
N PHE A 580 -0.55 -28.04 -16.36
CA PHE A 580 0.05 -28.70 -17.51
C PHE A 580 0.54 -30.06 -17.06
N ILE A 581 0.08 -31.10 -17.73
CA ILE A 581 0.45 -32.49 -17.49
C ILE A 581 1.32 -32.88 -18.68
N ALA A 582 2.62 -33.08 -18.45
CA ALA A 582 3.50 -33.56 -19.50
C ALA A 582 3.26 -35.05 -19.75
N ASP A 583 3.21 -35.44 -21.02
CA ASP A 583 3.19 -36.86 -21.37
C ASP A 583 4.55 -37.47 -21.00
N GLN A 584 4.56 -38.72 -20.53
CA GLN A 584 5.82 -39.41 -20.28
C GLN A 584 6.59 -39.54 -21.60
N LEU A 585 7.83 -39.03 -21.63
CA LEU A 585 8.74 -39.25 -22.75
C LEU A 585 8.77 -40.74 -23.09
N LYS A 586 8.42 -41.11 -24.34
CA LYS A 586 8.59 -42.48 -24.85
C LYS A 586 10.00 -42.95 -24.52
N LYS A 587 10.12 -44.04 -23.75
CA LYS A 587 11.39 -44.66 -23.35
C LYS A 587 12.31 -44.83 -24.57
N GLN A 588 13.43 -44.11 -24.64
CA GLN A 588 14.58 -44.67 -25.34
C GLN A 588 15.09 -45.83 -24.49
N LYS A 589 15.11 -47.05 -25.03
CA LYS A 589 15.78 -48.21 -24.43
C LYS A 589 17.26 -47.89 -24.25
N LYS A 590 17.66 -47.31 -23.11
CA LYS A 590 19.05 -47.39 -22.66
C LYS A 590 19.30 -48.80 -22.15
N ARG A 591 20.37 -49.39 -22.66
CA ARG A 591 20.89 -50.71 -22.31
C ARG A 591 21.16 -50.75 -20.79
N ARG A 592 20.56 -51.74 -20.10
CA ARG A 592 20.76 -52.17 -18.71
C ARG A 592 20.18 -51.28 -17.58
N GLY A 593 19.19 -51.85 -16.88
CA GLY A 593 19.33 -52.10 -15.44
C GLY A 593 18.79 -51.08 -14.44
N ALA A 594 18.11 -50.00 -14.84
CA ALA A 594 17.48 -49.08 -13.89
C ALA A 594 16.04 -48.74 -14.31
N VAL A 595 15.07 -49.25 -13.55
CA VAL A 595 13.69 -48.77 -13.59
C VAL A 595 13.62 -47.62 -12.59
N THR A 596 13.68 -46.38 -13.07
CA THR A 596 13.34 -45.22 -12.24
C THR A 596 11.84 -44.98 -12.34
N ASP A 597 11.15 -45.04 -11.21
CA ASP A 597 9.73 -44.70 -11.05
C ASP A 597 9.56 -43.18 -11.23
N ARG A 598 9.38 -42.73 -12.48
CA ARG A 598 9.24 -41.31 -12.81
C ARG A 598 7.76 -40.95 -12.85
N GLU A 599 7.29 -40.26 -11.83
CA GLU A 599 5.95 -39.67 -11.78
C GLU A 599 5.73 -38.70 -12.97
N GLN A 600 4.48 -38.58 -13.43
CA GLN A 600 4.08 -37.58 -14.42
C GLN A 600 4.44 -36.18 -13.90
N SER A 601 5.15 -35.38 -14.70
CA SER A 601 5.48 -34.01 -14.30
C SER A 601 4.26 -33.12 -14.48
N VAL A 602 3.68 -32.69 -13.36
CA VAL A 602 2.54 -31.77 -13.31
C VAL A 602 3.04 -30.38 -12.96
N ARG A 603 2.88 -29.42 -13.88
CA ARG A 603 3.25 -28.02 -13.67
C ARG A 603 2.00 -27.16 -13.54
N ARG A 604 1.94 -26.28 -12.53
CA ARG A 604 0.85 -25.29 -12.42
C ARG A 604 1.06 -24.16 -13.42
N LEU A 605 0.04 -23.88 -14.23
CA LEU A 605 0.00 -22.77 -15.18
C LEU A 605 -0.69 -21.53 -14.60
N GLY A 606 -1.63 -21.70 -13.66
CA GLY A 606 -2.35 -20.59 -13.04
C GLY A 606 -3.68 -20.99 -12.43
N GLU A 607 -4.58 -20.01 -12.28
CA GLU A 607 -5.94 -20.20 -11.80
C GLU A 607 -6.90 -20.49 -12.96
N ALA A 608 -7.93 -21.28 -12.70
CA ALA A 608 -9.07 -21.46 -13.58
C ALA A 608 -10.33 -20.82 -12.97
N PRO A 609 -11.33 -20.44 -13.77
CA PRO A 609 -12.58 -19.89 -13.25
C PRO A 609 -13.32 -20.91 -12.38
N GLY A 610 -13.85 -20.45 -11.24
CA GLY A 610 -14.62 -21.24 -10.29
C GLY A 610 -14.11 -21.15 -8.85
N VAL A 611 -15.00 -21.51 -7.91
CA VAL A 611 -14.70 -21.63 -6.49
C VAL A 611 -15.25 -22.95 -5.97
N HIS A 612 -14.53 -23.54 -5.02
CA HIS A 612 -14.92 -24.78 -4.40
C HIS A 612 -16.21 -24.60 -3.58
N PRO A 613 -17.21 -25.49 -3.72
CA PRO A 613 -18.52 -25.31 -3.07
C PRO A 613 -18.48 -25.15 -1.55
N ASP A 614 -17.53 -25.79 -0.85
CA ASP A 614 -17.32 -25.55 0.59
C ASP A 614 -17.08 -24.08 0.98
N TYR A 615 -16.58 -23.24 0.07
CA TYR A 615 -16.48 -21.80 0.31
C TYR A 615 -17.88 -21.17 0.42
N ILE A 616 -18.82 -21.61 -0.44
CA ILE A 616 -20.18 -21.11 -0.49
C ILE A 616 -20.88 -21.42 0.83
N THR A 617 -20.83 -22.68 1.27
CA THR A 617 -21.51 -23.13 2.49
C THR A 617 -20.91 -22.54 3.76
N ARG A 618 -19.58 -22.36 3.82
CA ARG A 618 -18.90 -21.84 5.01
C ARG A 618 -18.93 -20.33 5.14
N TYR A 619 -18.78 -19.58 4.04
CA TYR A 619 -18.57 -18.12 4.12
C TYR A 619 -19.61 -17.28 3.39
N LEU A 620 -20.24 -17.78 2.32
CA LEU A 620 -21.23 -16.99 1.57
C LEU A 620 -22.63 -17.12 2.15
N LEU A 621 -23.16 -18.36 2.27
CA LEU A 621 -24.52 -18.59 2.76
C LEU A 621 -24.82 -17.90 4.10
N PRO A 622 -23.90 -17.90 5.10
CA PRO A 622 -24.20 -17.30 6.40
C PRO A 622 -24.34 -15.77 6.39
N THR A 623 -23.91 -15.08 5.34
CA THR A 623 -23.83 -13.60 5.31
C THR A 623 -24.45 -12.97 4.07
N THR A 624 -24.94 -13.76 3.11
CA THR A 624 -25.38 -13.27 1.81
C THR A 624 -26.90 -13.32 1.70
N VAL A 625 -27.49 -12.24 1.19
CA VAL A 625 -28.90 -12.16 0.80
C VAL A 625 -28.94 -12.08 -0.72
N ILE A 626 -29.54 -13.09 -1.37
CA ILE A 626 -29.58 -13.21 -2.82
C ILE A 626 -30.98 -12.84 -3.32
N LEU A 627 -31.07 -12.05 -4.38
CA LEU A 627 -32.34 -11.68 -5.00
C LEU A 627 -32.21 -11.64 -6.54
N HIS A 628 -33.06 -12.38 -7.23
CA HIS A 628 -33.16 -12.40 -8.68
C HIS A 628 -34.28 -11.49 -9.18
N LYS A 629 -34.23 -11.08 -10.45
CA LYS A 629 -35.29 -10.27 -11.06
C LYS A 629 -36.63 -11.02 -11.06
N GLY A 630 -36.61 -12.33 -11.32
CA GLY A 630 -37.82 -13.17 -11.32
C GLY A 630 -38.56 -13.21 -9.97
N ASP A 631 -37.86 -12.92 -8.87
CA ASP A 631 -38.48 -12.85 -7.54
C ASP A 631 -39.40 -11.63 -7.38
N LEU A 632 -39.30 -10.64 -8.28
CA LEU A 632 -40.14 -9.44 -8.31
C LEU A 632 -41.35 -9.58 -9.24
N ASP A 633 -41.34 -10.54 -10.17
CA ASP A 633 -42.31 -10.63 -11.26
C ASP A 633 -43.75 -10.89 -10.78
N VAL A 634 -43.94 -11.34 -9.54
CA VAL A 634 -45.26 -11.57 -8.95
C VAL A 634 -46.01 -10.26 -8.62
N GLU A 635 -45.31 -9.12 -8.53
CA GLU A 635 -45.87 -7.83 -8.08
C GLU A 635 -45.66 -6.67 -9.06
N LEU A 636 -45.03 -6.90 -10.22
CA LEU A 636 -44.85 -5.85 -11.22
C LEU A 636 -46.18 -5.54 -11.92
N PRO A 637 -46.57 -4.25 -12.06
CA PRO A 637 -47.74 -3.89 -12.85
C PRO A 637 -47.53 -4.33 -14.31
N PRO A 638 -48.59 -4.72 -15.04
CA PRO A 638 -48.47 -5.12 -16.43
C PRO A 638 -47.84 -4.00 -17.25
N LEU A 639 -46.71 -4.30 -17.89
CA LEU A 639 -46.00 -3.40 -18.79
C LEU A 639 -46.69 -3.43 -20.16
N THR A 640 -47.16 -2.27 -20.61
CA THR A 640 -47.58 -2.06 -22.00
C THR A 640 -46.45 -1.31 -22.69
N GLU A 641 -45.72 -1.98 -23.60
CA GLU A 641 -44.77 -1.30 -24.48
C GLU A 641 -45.57 -0.62 -25.58
N GLU A 642 -45.63 0.71 -25.56
CA GLU A 642 -46.14 1.49 -26.69
C GLU A 642 -45.03 1.63 -27.74
N PRO A 643 -45.31 1.34 -29.02
CA PRO A 643 -44.31 1.29 -30.10
C PRO A 643 -43.70 2.65 -30.48
#